data_AF-A0A356J4G1-F1
#
_entry.id   AF-A0A356J4G1-F1
#
_cell.length_a   1.000
_cell.length_b   1.000
_cell.length_c   1.000
_cell.angle_alpha   90.00
_cell.angle_beta   90.00
_cell.angle_gamma   90.00
#
_symmetry.space_group_name_H-M   'P 1'
#
loop_
_entity.id
_entity.type
_entity.pdbx_description
1 polymer ?
#
loop_
_entity_poly.entity_id
_entity_poly.type
_entity_poly.pdbx_seq_one_letter_code
_entity_poly.pdbx_strand_id
1 'polypeptide(L)'
;STLQTHHPEWFDRKADGTFVSPGAWGVVWADLVELDYSHAELRAYMADVFLFWCRLGVDGFRCDAGYMIPVETWSYIVARVREEYPDTVFMLEGLGGDLAVTDRLLAESGLDWAYSELFQTYDRRQFEAYLPGAFSRSETFGTLVHFAETHDNDRLAKKGKTYARLRVQLAALLSAQGAWGIANGVEWYCTEKIDVHRKNDLNWGAADNMVELVARLNALLASDPSFTGAVRLEVVTRGGGNTLAVARGNDCLVLANLDCEKGASVDWDRARFRATRAEDRLTGRRVDATRAVRLAPGEVLFLRDIARPPAVRTTPPALALDAAFHWRYPRDTRREAVAVPGSRLQVSAPAAFRGALVDPRTGKTLRAFRSQPAPAGEGFAASFSVPDYEGDGTGCRVLALKLSVYGPDGAKHVSSRLAIPPPADAARVQTALSGAEVRRAPFMRTVLSNGAGAAAQIRTGWGGIASQYDAFLAANPDANCPSDRLNVWTRTRCWVQREGYVREVDARCLVRFDADPAGRSARWLFCVPCGMGRTVSLSFEVALAQGFNAARLKVARQVSVRTDDVKGSVRLVFRPDVEWRSFHATTKAYQGAETLFPSSCTVKEDGVEFHPYEATFAFSVKGGVYHHEPQWTYNVSHAEEAARGQDGSGDLFSPGWISADLASGDGMELVGEVSGIGPVRGAAPLRWGEASYEPAGVLPFEPALRRALGLFIVKRDDLKTVIAGYPWFLDWGRDTFIFMRGMIAAGMIADSVAILRAFAAFEEGGTLPNIIYGQTAGNRDTSDAQLFFIRCVRELAEKGAGGVASDLTILRKTCRDIVAHYMTGTDNGIRMDAESGLVWSPSHFTWMDTNYPACTPRTGYPVEIQALWVSALEFVGETALAEKVRASIRKYFLRPEGGSWDCLAAPHGESAAQAVPEDTVRPNILFLVTLGIVKDPAIVRQAEELLVPGGVRSLNAENPLYKGIYAGDEDTQRKPAYHNGTVWAWPFPLYAEALVATGLATRDQARQILASAVENLNAGCLCHMSEIADGDAPHAQKGCTAQAWSVSELLRVWLELAPESVQGPDGSRLTVDSRACQPEPAI
;
A
#
# COMPACT_ATOMS: atom_id res chain seq x y z
N SER A 1 -16.86 24.96 -41.74
CA SER A 1 -15.97 24.23 -40.81
C SER A 1 -16.25 22.74 -40.92
N THR A 2 -15.23 21.87 -40.91
CA THR A 2 -15.41 20.39 -40.93
C THR A 2 -16.27 19.91 -39.77
N LEU A 3 -16.08 20.47 -38.57
CA LEU A 3 -16.88 20.14 -37.40
C LEU A 3 -18.35 20.55 -37.58
N GLN A 4 -18.63 21.72 -38.16
CA GLN A 4 -20.02 22.14 -38.42
C GLN A 4 -20.73 21.23 -39.43
N THR A 5 -19.99 20.57 -40.32
CA THR A 5 -20.55 19.66 -41.32
C THR A 5 -20.80 18.26 -40.75
N HIS A 6 -19.84 17.73 -39.97
CA HIS A 6 -19.89 16.36 -39.48
C HIS A 6 -20.49 16.22 -38.08
N HIS A 7 -20.44 17.28 -37.27
CA HIS A 7 -20.93 17.34 -35.90
C HIS A 7 -21.72 18.64 -35.62
N PRO A 8 -22.77 18.96 -36.39
CA PRO A 8 -23.57 20.17 -36.18
C PRO A 8 -24.27 20.23 -34.80
N GLU A 9 -24.41 19.10 -34.11
CA GLU A 9 -24.98 18.93 -32.77
C GLU A 9 -24.07 19.44 -31.65
N TRP A 10 -22.76 19.60 -31.89
CA TRP A 10 -21.81 20.08 -30.88
C TRP A 10 -21.81 21.60 -30.69
N PHE A 11 -22.68 22.34 -31.37
CA PHE A 11 -22.71 23.79 -31.37
C PHE A 11 -24.02 24.32 -30.80
N ASP A 12 -23.92 25.32 -29.94
CA ASP A 12 -25.09 25.98 -29.37
C ASP A 12 -25.84 26.80 -30.44
N ARG A 13 -27.18 26.72 -30.36
CA ARG A 13 -28.08 27.41 -31.28
C ARG A 13 -29.14 28.18 -30.54
N LYS A 14 -29.50 29.34 -31.10
CA LYS A 14 -30.68 30.10 -30.68
C LYS A 14 -31.96 29.39 -31.14
N ALA A 15 -33.10 29.83 -30.60
CA ALA A 15 -34.41 29.31 -30.98
C ALA A 15 -34.73 29.44 -32.48
N ASP A 16 -34.10 30.39 -33.19
CA ASP A 16 -34.23 30.58 -34.64
C ASP A 16 -33.28 29.70 -35.47
N GLY A 17 -32.50 28.82 -34.83
CA GLY A 17 -31.56 27.89 -35.46
C GLY A 17 -30.18 28.49 -35.79
N THR A 18 -29.98 29.79 -35.59
CA THR A 18 -28.68 30.44 -35.78
C THR A 18 -27.70 30.10 -34.66
N PHE A 19 -26.40 30.14 -34.94
CA PHE A 19 -25.38 29.86 -33.93
C PHE A 19 -25.32 30.94 -32.85
N VAL A 20 -25.01 30.52 -31.63
CA VAL A 20 -24.63 31.43 -30.54
C VAL A 20 -23.16 31.79 -30.72
N SER A 21 -22.82 33.06 -30.57
CA SER A 21 -21.43 33.54 -30.58
C SER A 21 -21.03 33.98 -29.18
N PRO A 22 -19.81 33.66 -28.72
CA PRO A 22 -19.27 34.11 -27.44
C PRO A 22 -19.04 35.63 -27.43
N GLY A 23 -18.81 36.18 -26.24
CA GLY A 23 -18.39 37.55 -26.09
C GLY A 23 -17.90 37.89 -24.68
N ALA A 24 -17.12 38.95 -24.57
CA ALA A 24 -16.62 39.48 -23.31
C ALA A 24 -16.69 41.02 -23.32
N TRP A 25 -16.87 41.63 -22.14
CA TRP A 25 -16.94 43.10 -21.97
C TRP A 25 -17.93 43.83 -22.89
N GLY A 26 -19.04 43.18 -23.25
CA GLY A 26 -20.04 43.74 -24.16
C GLY A 26 -19.65 43.70 -25.64
N VAL A 27 -18.53 43.06 -26.00
CA VAL A 27 -18.12 42.78 -27.38
C VAL A 27 -18.47 41.34 -27.72
N VAL A 28 -19.21 41.14 -28.82
CA VAL A 28 -19.52 39.82 -29.37
C VAL A 28 -18.45 39.43 -30.37
N TRP A 29 -17.86 38.25 -30.21
CA TRP A 29 -16.89 37.67 -31.15
C TRP A 29 -17.64 36.91 -32.24
N ALA A 30 -18.23 37.67 -33.17
CA ALA A 30 -19.16 37.16 -34.19
C ALA A 30 -18.51 36.20 -35.21
N ASP A 31 -17.19 36.11 -35.22
CA ASP A 31 -16.39 35.16 -36.00
C ASP A 31 -16.23 33.80 -35.30
N LEU A 32 -16.63 33.70 -34.03
CA LEU A 32 -16.64 32.46 -33.24
C LEU A 32 -18.06 31.93 -33.02
N VAL A 33 -18.16 30.63 -32.74
CA VAL A 33 -19.41 29.92 -32.41
C VAL A 33 -19.23 29.10 -31.14
N GLU A 34 -20.22 29.17 -30.26
CA GLU A 34 -20.22 28.50 -28.95
C GLU A 34 -20.43 26.98 -29.11
N LEU A 35 -19.75 26.20 -28.28
CA LEU A 35 -19.85 24.74 -28.27
C LEU A 35 -20.72 24.25 -27.12
N ASP A 36 -21.53 23.23 -27.37
CA ASP A 36 -22.30 22.53 -26.33
C ASP A 36 -21.45 21.43 -25.68
N TYR A 37 -20.78 21.81 -24.59
CA TYR A 37 -19.90 20.93 -23.81
C TYR A 37 -20.62 19.79 -23.08
N SER A 38 -21.95 19.67 -23.15
CA SER A 38 -22.67 18.53 -22.55
C SER A 38 -22.31 17.20 -23.23
N HIS A 39 -21.94 17.23 -24.51
CA HIS A 39 -21.57 16.08 -25.33
C HIS A 39 -20.21 15.47 -24.93
N ALA A 40 -20.20 14.17 -24.62
CA ALA A 40 -18.98 13.48 -24.18
C ALA A 40 -17.99 13.29 -25.33
N GLU A 41 -18.47 13.06 -26.55
CA GLU A 41 -17.66 12.87 -27.75
C GLU A 41 -16.89 14.15 -28.10
N LEU A 42 -17.49 15.32 -27.90
CA LEU A 42 -16.81 16.61 -28.07
C LEU A 42 -15.63 16.74 -27.09
N ARG A 43 -15.84 16.41 -25.81
CA ARG A 43 -14.77 16.46 -24.80
C ARG A 43 -13.61 15.52 -25.14
N ALA A 44 -13.93 14.31 -25.64
CA ALA A 44 -12.93 13.36 -26.14
C ALA A 44 -12.15 13.92 -27.33
N TYR A 45 -12.85 14.48 -28.33
CA TYR A 45 -12.24 15.11 -29.49
C TYR A 45 -11.31 16.26 -29.10
N MET A 46 -11.73 17.13 -28.17
CA MET A 46 -10.89 18.23 -27.68
C MET A 46 -9.63 17.70 -27.00
N ALA A 47 -9.73 16.66 -26.17
CA ALA A 47 -8.56 16.03 -25.55
C ALA A 47 -7.58 15.45 -26.58
N ASP A 48 -8.09 14.84 -27.66
CA ASP A 48 -7.27 14.32 -28.75
C ASP A 48 -6.48 15.42 -29.50
N VAL A 49 -7.02 16.64 -29.57
CA VAL A 49 -6.28 17.80 -30.13
C VAL A 49 -5.06 18.14 -29.27
N PHE A 50 -5.18 18.13 -27.95
CA PHE A 50 -4.04 18.35 -27.05
C PHE A 50 -3.03 17.20 -27.18
N LEU A 51 -3.50 15.94 -27.15
CA LEU A 51 -2.65 14.76 -27.31
C LEU A 51 -1.89 14.76 -28.64
N PHE A 52 -2.49 15.24 -29.72
CA PHE A 52 -1.81 15.40 -31.00
C PHE A 52 -0.56 16.28 -30.88
N TRP A 53 -0.66 17.43 -30.21
CA TRP A 53 0.49 18.32 -30.00
C TRP A 53 1.51 17.73 -29.03
N CYS A 54 1.06 17.05 -27.97
CA CYS A 54 1.98 16.35 -27.07
C CYS A 54 2.78 15.27 -27.79
N ARG A 55 2.16 14.52 -28.72
CA ARG A 55 2.87 13.55 -29.58
C ARG A 55 3.92 14.18 -30.48
N LEU A 56 3.81 15.49 -30.75
CA LEU A 56 4.81 16.27 -31.50
C LEU A 56 5.86 16.95 -30.59
N GLY A 57 5.81 16.70 -29.28
CA GLY A 57 6.78 17.22 -28.31
C GLY A 57 6.37 18.50 -27.61
N VAL A 58 5.10 18.94 -27.72
CA VAL A 58 4.58 20.07 -26.93
C VAL A 58 4.26 19.62 -25.50
N ASP A 59 4.87 20.29 -24.54
CA ASP A 59 4.89 19.95 -23.12
C ASP A 59 4.02 20.90 -22.25
N GLY A 60 3.37 21.88 -22.87
CA GLY A 60 2.37 22.69 -22.19
C GLY A 60 1.52 23.59 -23.11
N PHE A 61 0.41 24.06 -22.56
CA PHE A 61 -0.61 24.80 -23.31
C PHE A 61 -1.05 26.07 -22.59
N ARG A 62 -1.06 27.19 -23.32
CA ARG A 62 -1.84 28.38 -22.95
C ARG A 62 -3.25 28.22 -23.51
N CYS A 63 -4.25 28.26 -22.64
CA CYS A 63 -5.65 28.00 -22.96
C CYS A 63 -6.40 29.33 -23.05
N ASP A 64 -6.46 29.88 -24.26
CA ASP A 64 -7.15 31.13 -24.58
C ASP A 64 -8.65 31.03 -24.27
N ALA A 65 -9.22 32.10 -23.70
CA ALA A 65 -10.59 32.19 -23.21
C ALA A 65 -11.07 30.97 -22.38
N GLY A 66 -10.15 30.25 -21.72
CA GLY A 66 -10.45 28.97 -21.08
C GLY A 66 -11.46 29.07 -19.94
N TYR A 67 -11.69 30.27 -19.40
CA TYR A 67 -12.70 30.53 -18.36
C TYR A 67 -14.14 30.38 -18.87
N MET A 68 -14.36 30.35 -20.18
CA MET A 68 -15.66 30.10 -20.81
C MET A 68 -15.99 28.61 -20.88
N ILE A 69 -15.01 27.73 -20.65
CA ILE A 69 -15.19 26.28 -20.72
C ILE A 69 -15.52 25.73 -19.33
N PRO A 70 -16.51 24.82 -19.21
CA PRO A 70 -16.89 24.23 -17.93
C PRO A 70 -15.76 23.47 -17.23
N VAL A 71 -15.80 23.47 -15.89
CA VAL A 71 -14.78 22.81 -15.02
C VAL A 71 -14.69 21.32 -15.31
N GLU A 72 -15.82 20.65 -15.49
CA GLU A 72 -15.92 19.23 -15.81
C GLU A 72 -15.25 18.87 -17.14
N THR A 73 -15.34 19.78 -18.13
CA THR A 73 -14.69 19.61 -19.43
C THR A 73 -13.19 19.71 -19.30
N TRP A 74 -12.68 20.75 -18.62
CA TRP A 74 -11.26 20.87 -18.34
C TRP A 74 -10.72 19.70 -17.52
N SER A 75 -11.47 19.26 -16.49
CA SER A 75 -11.11 18.12 -15.65
C SER A 75 -10.90 16.86 -16.49
N TYR A 76 -11.80 16.61 -17.45
CA TYR A 76 -11.68 15.47 -18.37
C TYR A 76 -10.46 15.61 -19.29
N ILE A 77 -10.30 16.76 -19.96
CA ILE A 77 -9.21 17.00 -20.92
C ILE A 77 -7.85 16.83 -20.24
N VAL A 78 -7.65 17.50 -19.10
CA VAL A 78 -6.38 17.46 -18.35
C VAL A 78 -6.08 16.05 -17.86
N ALA A 79 -7.08 15.34 -17.33
CA ALA A 79 -6.91 13.95 -16.90
C ALA A 79 -6.49 13.05 -18.07
N ARG A 80 -7.20 13.13 -19.20
CA ARG A 80 -6.93 12.31 -20.39
C ARG A 80 -5.55 12.58 -20.99
N VAL A 81 -5.13 13.84 -21.05
CA VAL A 81 -3.79 14.19 -21.55
C VAL A 81 -2.70 13.65 -20.63
N ARG A 82 -2.87 13.79 -19.31
CA ARG A 82 -1.87 13.35 -18.32
C ARG A 82 -1.79 11.83 -18.13
N GLU A 83 -2.76 11.07 -18.63
CA GLU A 83 -2.61 9.60 -18.75
C GLU A 83 -1.47 9.22 -19.71
N GLU A 84 -1.25 9.98 -20.80
CA GLU A 84 -0.19 9.74 -21.78
C GLU A 84 1.05 10.64 -21.51
N TYR A 85 0.84 11.87 -21.05
CA TYR A 85 1.87 12.90 -20.86
C TYR A 85 1.77 13.54 -19.47
N PRO A 86 2.25 12.86 -18.41
CA PRO A 86 1.95 13.22 -17.02
C PRO A 86 2.49 14.57 -16.57
N ASP A 87 3.55 15.08 -17.22
CA ASP A 87 4.21 16.34 -16.88
C ASP A 87 3.63 17.56 -17.63
N THR A 88 2.59 17.36 -18.45
CA THR A 88 2.00 18.45 -19.27
C THR A 88 1.43 19.56 -18.40
N VAL A 89 1.81 20.81 -18.71
CA VAL A 89 1.35 22.01 -18.00
C VAL A 89 0.21 22.69 -18.74
N PHE A 90 -0.85 23.06 -18.01
CA PHE A 90 -1.95 23.86 -18.56
C PHE A 90 -2.02 25.22 -17.88
N MET A 91 -1.91 26.28 -18.68
CA MET A 91 -2.01 27.67 -18.25
C MET A 91 -3.32 28.29 -18.75
N LEU A 92 -4.19 28.69 -17.82
CA LEU A 92 -5.46 29.33 -18.12
C LEU A 92 -5.27 30.80 -18.49
N GLU A 93 -5.78 31.24 -19.65
CA GLU A 93 -5.94 32.66 -19.95
C GLU A 93 -7.29 33.16 -19.45
N GLY A 94 -7.27 34.02 -18.42
CA GLY A 94 -8.46 34.52 -17.71
C GLY A 94 -8.97 35.90 -18.18
N LEU A 95 -8.47 36.39 -19.31
CA LEU A 95 -8.63 37.77 -19.78
C LEU A 95 -10.11 38.15 -19.90
N GLY A 96 -10.66 38.88 -18.92
CA GLY A 96 -12.06 39.32 -18.90
C GLY A 96 -13.09 38.38 -18.27
N GLY A 97 -12.65 37.24 -17.74
CA GLY A 97 -13.49 36.32 -16.98
C GLY A 97 -13.73 36.77 -15.54
N ASP A 98 -14.76 36.20 -14.91
CA ASP A 98 -14.95 36.33 -13.46
C ASP A 98 -13.77 35.65 -12.73
N LEU A 99 -13.13 36.38 -11.82
CA LEU A 99 -12.02 35.86 -11.01
C LEU A 99 -12.43 34.63 -10.21
N ALA A 100 -13.71 34.54 -9.78
CA ALA A 100 -14.21 33.36 -9.08
C ALA A 100 -14.21 32.10 -9.97
N VAL A 101 -14.41 32.25 -11.28
CA VAL A 101 -14.33 31.14 -12.25
C VAL A 101 -12.88 30.70 -12.44
N THR A 102 -11.96 31.66 -12.54
CA THR A 102 -10.52 31.37 -12.61
C THR A 102 -10.05 30.61 -11.37
N ASP A 103 -10.44 31.07 -10.18
CA ASP A 103 -10.10 30.44 -8.91
C ASP A 103 -10.64 29.00 -8.84
N ARG A 104 -11.90 28.79 -9.26
CA ARG A 104 -12.52 27.46 -9.31
C ARG A 104 -11.80 26.54 -10.30
N LEU A 105 -11.47 27.01 -11.50
CA LEU A 105 -10.78 26.21 -12.51
C LEU A 105 -9.40 25.76 -12.04
N LEU A 106 -8.60 26.67 -11.47
CA LEU A 106 -7.30 26.33 -10.90
C LEU A 106 -7.41 25.33 -9.74
N ALA A 107 -8.47 25.45 -8.93
CA ALA A 107 -8.68 24.58 -7.77
C ALA A 107 -9.18 23.18 -8.15
N GLU A 108 -10.06 23.06 -9.14
CA GLU A 108 -10.85 21.85 -9.36
C GLU A 108 -10.52 21.11 -10.67
N SER A 109 -10.08 21.81 -11.72
CA SER A 109 -9.96 21.22 -13.06
C SER A 109 -8.57 20.68 -13.42
N GLY A 110 -7.59 20.87 -12.55
CA GLY A 110 -6.22 20.41 -12.77
C GLY A 110 -5.32 21.34 -13.59
N LEU A 111 -5.81 22.51 -14.01
CA LEU A 111 -4.99 23.59 -14.62
C LEU A 111 -3.93 24.09 -13.63
N ASP A 112 -2.70 24.33 -14.04
CA ASP A 112 -1.57 24.62 -13.15
C ASP A 112 -1.39 26.08 -12.83
N TRP A 113 -1.44 26.89 -13.87
CA TRP A 113 -1.14 28.32 -13.82
C TRP A 113 -2.29 29.10 -14.44
N ALA A 114 -2.38 30.38 -14.13
CA ALA A 114 -3.26 31.27 -14.86
C ALA A 114 -2.54 32.56 -15.22
N TYR A 115 -3.11 33.25 -16.18
CA TYR A 115 -2.70 34.57 -16.60
C TYR A 115 -2.99 35.60 -15.50
N SER A 116 -2.08 36.55 -15.31
CA SER A 116 -2.37 37.72 -14.47
C SER A 116 -2.81 38.91 -15.31
N GLU A 117 -3.72 39.71 -14.76
CA GLU A 117 -4.19 40.99 -15.30
C GLU A 117 -3.23 42.17 -14.99
N LEU A 118 -1.99 41.89 -14.56
CA LEU A 118 -1.03 42.95 -14.19
C LEU A 118 -0.76 43.91 -15.34
N PHE A 119 -0.78 43.44 -16.59
CA PHE A 119 -0.55 44.27 -17.77
C PHE A 119 -1.57 45.42 -17.91
N GLN A 120 -2.75 45.30 -17.28
CA GLN A 120 -3.82 46.31 -17.26
C GLN A 120 -3.72 47.31 -16.09
N THR A 121 -2.72 47.18 -15.21
CA THR A 121 -2.52 48.10 -14.07
C THR A 121 -1.47 49.16 -14.41
N TYR A 122 -1.78 50.43 -14.18
CA TYR A 122 -0.98 51.55 -14.69
C TYR A 122 -0.48 52.50 -13.59
N ASP A 123 -1.32 52.79 -12.61
CA ASP A 123 -1.02 53.73 -11.52
C ASP A 123 -1.01 53.05 -10.15
N ARG A 124 -0.50 53.76 -9.15
CA ARG A 124 -0.40 53.28 -7.77
C ARG A 124 -1.73 52.73 -7.23
N ARG A 125 -2.85 53.42 -7.47
CA ARG A 125 -4.16 53.02 -6.96
C ARG A 125 -4.57 51.67 -7.55
N GLN A 126 -4.32 51.45 -8.84
CA GLN A 126 -4.63 50.19 -9.51
C GLN A 126 -3.72 49.05 -9.02
N PHE A 127 -2.43 49.31 -8.84
CA PHE A 127 -1.51 48.31 -8.27
C PHE A 127 -1.88 47.92 -6.84
N GLU A 128 -2.18 48.89 -5.97
CA GLU A 128 -2.60 48.65 -4.58
C GLU A 128 -3.94 47.89 -4.51
N ALA A 129 -4.83 48.06 -5.49
CA ALA A 129 -6.07 47.31 -5.59
C ALA A 129 -5.88 45.88 -6.13
N TYR A 130 -5.02 45.70 -7.14
CA TYR A 130 -4.89 44.43 -7.86
C TYR A 130 -3.93 43.44 -7.18
N LEU A 131 -2.73 43.91 -6.80
CA LEU A 131 -1.63 43.05 -6.35
C LEU A 131 -1.99 42.19 -5.13
N PRO A 132 -2.67 42.70 -4.07
CA PRO A 132 -3.02 41.86 -2.93
C PRO A 132 -3.85 40.63 -3.32
N GLY A 133 -4.81 40.81 -4.24
CA GLY A 133 -5.62 39.71 -4.75
C GLY A 133 -4.81 38.75 -5.63
N ALA A 134 -3.95 39.27 -6.51
CA ALA A 134 -3.10 38.45 -7.37
C ALA A 134 -2.08 37.61 -6.58
N PHE A 135 -1.47 38.20 -5.54
CA PHE A 135 -0.58 37.50 -4.62
C PHE A 135 -1.35 36.42 -3.85
N SER A 136 -2.52 36.76 -3.28
CA SER A 136 -3.37 35.80 -2.58
C SER A 136 -3.78 34.60 -3.46
N ARG A 137 -4.15 34.83 -4.73
CA ARG A 137 -4.50 33.75 -5.67
C ARG A 137 -3.30 32.89 -6.06
N SER A 138 -2.16 33.53 -6.36
CA SER A 138 -0.89 32.81 -6.58
C SER A 138 -0.49 31.99 -5.35
N GLU A 139 -0.86 32.48 -4.17
CA GLU A 139 -0.67 31.80 -2.90
C GLU A 139 -1.72 30.71 -2.59
N THR A 140 -2.86 30.67 -3.28
CA THR A 140 -3.99 29.80 -2.91
C THR A 140 -4.32 28.77 -3.97
N PHE A 141 -4.48 29.19 -5.23
CA PHE A 141 -5.10 28.37 -6.29
C PHE A 141 -4.09 27.88 -7.33
N GLY A 142 -3.10 28.71 -7.69
CA GLY A 142 -2.09 28.38 -8.71
C GLY A 142 -1.33 29.64 -9.13
N THR A 143 -0.09 29.48 -9.60
CA THR A 143 0.78 30.62 -9.95
C THR A 143 0.12 31.49 -11.02
N LEU A 144 -0.01 32.79 -10.76
CA LEU A 144 -0.38 33.76 -11.78
C LEU A 144 0.86 34.27 -12.50
N VAL A 145 0.92 34.06 -13.81
CA VAL A 145 2.04 34.49 -14.65
C VAL A 145 1.90 35.97 -14.98
N HIS A 146 2.89 36.77 -14.58
CA HIS A 146 2.90 38.21 -14.84
C HIS A 146 3.43 38.54 -16.23
N PHE A 147 2.51 38.93 -17.13
CA PHE A 147 2.87 39.43 -18.45
C PHE A 147 3.11 40.94 -18.41
N ALA A 148 4.16 41.41 -19.09
CA ALA A 148 4.40 42.84 -19.24
C ALA A 148 3.39 43.49 -20.20
N GLU A 149 3.07 42.78 -21.29
CA GLU A 149 2.04 43.12 -22.28
C GLU A 149 1.56 41.85 -23.00
N THR A 150 0.42 41.96 -23.69
CA THR A 150 -0.20 40.87 -24.47
C THR A 150 -0.34 41.29 -25.94
N HIS A 151 -0.79 40.36 -26.78
CA HIS A 151 -1.09 40.61 -28.18
C HIS A 151 -2.31 41.52 -28.42
N ASP A 152 -3.21 41.63 -27.44
CA ASP A 152 -4.44 42.43 -27.54
C ASP A 152 -4.23 43.92 -27.33
N ASN A 153 -3.15 44.29 -26.63
CA ASN A 153 -2.87 45.67 -26.25
C ASN A 153 -1.95 46.39 -27.25
N ASP A 154 -1.95 47.72 -27.19
CA ASP A 154 -0.91 48.52 -27.83
C ASP A 154 0.45 48.22 -27.17
N ARG A 155 1.51 48.21 -27.99
CA ARG A 155 2.87 47.94 -27.53
C ARG A 155 3.33 48.96 -26.50
N LEU A 156 4.01 48.50 -25.45
CA LEU A 156 4.55 49.34 -24.38
C LEU A 156 5.47 50.43 -24.92
N ALA A 157 6.32 50.09 -25.90
CA ALA A 157 7.29 51.00 -26.48
C ALA A 157 6.65 52.21 -27.19
N LYS A 158 5.38 52.10 -27.61
CA LYS A 158 4.62 53.20 -28.21
C LYS A 158 4.38 54.35 -27.23
N LYS A 159 4.33 54.07 -25.92
CA LYS A 159 4.29 55.08 -24.85
C LYS A 159 5.67 55.61 -24.47
N GLY A 160 6.74 54.96 -24.92
CA GLY A 160 8.13 55.35 -24.68
C GLY A 160 8.96 54.24 -24.03
N LYS A 161 10.28 54.31 -24.26
CA LYS A 161 11.25 53.29 -23.80
C LYS A 161 11.32 53.19 -22.28
N THR A 162 11.28 54.33 -21.57
CA THR A 162 11.26 54.38 -20.10
C THR A 162 10.07 53.62 -19.54
N TYR A 163 8.89 53.83 -20.12
CA TYR A 163 7.67 53.13 -19.73
C TYR A 163 7.77 51.62 -20.01
N ALA A 164 8.27 51.23 -21.18
CA ALA A 164 8.45 49.81 -21.51
C ALA A 164 9.39 49.09 -20.54
N ARG A 165 10.53 49.71 -20.19
CA ARG A 165 11.48 49.16 -19.20
C ARG A 165 10.86 49.01 -17.81
N LEU A 166 10.18 50.06 -17.33
CA LEU A 166 9.45 50.05 -16.06
C LEU A 166 8.48 48.85 -15.99
N ARG A 167 7.68 48.64 -17.04
CA ARG A 167 6.67 47.58 -17.09
C ARG A 167 7.26 46.19 -17.13
N VAL A 168 8.34 45.98 -17.89
CA VAL A 168 9.08 44.71 -17.92
C VAL A 168 9.69 44.39 -16.55
N GLN A 169 10.33 45.38 -15.90
CA GLN A 169 10.90 45.19 -14.56
C GLN A 169 9.83 44.88 -13.52
N LEU A 170 8.68 45.57 -13.54
CA LEU A 170 7.58 45.30 -12.62
C LEU A 170 6.97 43.91 -12.84
N ALA A 171 6.73 43.48 -14.08
CA ALA A 171 6.20 42.16 -14.37
C ALA A 171 7.12 41.05 -13.83
N ALA A 172 8.42 41.16 -14.09
CA ALA A 172 9.41 40.20 -13.60
C ALA A 172 9.55 40.22 -12.06
N LEU A 173 9.81 41.39 -11.46
CA LEU A 173 10.16 41.49 -10.03
C LEU A 173 8.98 41.27 -9.09
N LEU A 174 7.75 41.57 -9.55
CA LEU A 174 6.53 41.33 -8.77
C LEU A 174 5.96 39.92 -8.98
N SER A 175 6.54 39.11 -9.88
CA SER A 175 6.06 37.76 -10.17
C SER A 175 6.10 36.84 -8.95
N ALA A 176 5.04 36.06 -8.79
CA ALA A 176 5.03 34.96 -7.85
C ALA A 176 5.96 33.86 -8.38
N GLN A 177 6.91 33.42 -7.56
CA GLN A 177 7.86 32.34 -7.91
C GLN A 177 8.62 32.55 -9.25
N GLY A 178 8.87 33.80 -9.65
CA GLY A 178 9.62 34.09 -10.88
C GLY A 178 8.84 33.86 -12.18
N ALA A 179 7.53 33.56 -12.12
CA ALA A 179 6.72 33.28 -13.29
C ALA A 179 6.26 34.57 -14.01
N TRP A 180 6.89 34.88 -15.14
CA TRP A 180 6.59 36.08 -15.92
C TRP A 180 6.71 35.83 -17.42
N GLY A 181 6.18 36.74 -18.23
CA GLY A 181 6.20 36.62 -19.69
C GLY A 181 6.20 37.96 -20.42
N ILE A 182 6.64 37.93 -21.68
CA ILE A 182 6.57 39.04 -22.63
C ILE A 182 6.07 38.53 -23.97
N ALA A 183 5.39 39.39 -24.73
CA ALA A 183 5.16 39.13 -26.14
C ALA A 183 6.47 39.35 -26.93
N ASN A 184 6.72 38.55 -27.97
CA ASN A 184 7.91 38.70 -28.81
C ASN A 184 8.04 40.14 -29.35
N GLY A 185 9.27 40.65 -29.44
CA GLY A 185 9.55 42.01 -29.90
C GLY A 185 9.50 43.09 -28.81
N VAL A 186 9.09 42.76 -27.57
CA VAL A 186 9.13 43.70 -26.43
C VAL A 186 10.58 44.04 -26.12
N GLU A 187 11.42 43.01 -26.15
CA GLU A 187 12.86 43.08 -25.97
C GLU A 187 13.57 43.99 -26.99
N TRP A 188 12.93 44.25 -28.13
CA TRP A 188 13.42 45.12 -29.22
C TRP A 188 12.68 46.47 -29.31
N TYR A 189 11.89 46.84 -28.30
CA TYR A 189 11.04 48.05 -28.31
C TYR A 189 10.12 48.17 -29.54
N CYS A 190 9.60 47.07 -30.07
CA CYS A 190 8.66 47.13 -31.19
C CYS A 190 7.40 47.94 -30.80
N THR A 191 7.02 48.90 -31.65
CA THR A 191 5.87 49.81 -31.43
C THR A 191 4.62 49.40 -32.19
N GLU A 192 4.74 48.48 -33.14
CA GLU A 192 3.66 47.99 -33.99
C GLU A 192 2.81 46.96 -33.24
N LYS A 193 1.48 47.17 -33.22
CA LYS A 193 0.56 46.26 -32.55
C LYS A 193 0.63 44.88 -33.21
N ILE A 194 0.58 43.81 -32.41
CA ILE A 194 0.54 42.44 -32.91
C ILE A 194 -0.82 42.22 -33.61
N ASP A 195 -0.75 41.76 -34.85
CA ASP A 195 -1.88 41.24 -35.61
C ASP A 195 -1.68 39.73 -35.70
N VAL A 196 -2.47 38.98 -34.93
CA VAL A 196 -2.34 37.51 -34.83
C VAL A 196 -2.68 36.78 -36.13
N HIS A 197 -3.28 37.47 -37.12
CA HIS A 197 -3.60 36.91 -38.42
C HIS A 197 -2.54 37.23 -39.49
N ARG A 198 -1.49 37.99 -39.15
CA ARG A 198 -0.45 38.41 -40.08
C ARG A 198 0.95 38.16 -39.53
N LYS A 199 1.93 38.08 -40.45
CA LYS A 199 3.34 38.04 -40.10
C LYS A 199 3.83 39.47 -39.93
N ASN A 200 3.94 39.93 -38.70
CA ASN A 200 4.46 41.27 -38.39
C ASN A 200 5.97 41.19 -38.13
N ASP A 201 6.69 42.26 -38.49
CA ASP A 201 8.11 42.39 -38.19
C ASP A 201 8.31 42.68 -36.69
N LEU A 202 9.28 42.00 -36.07
CA LEU A 202 9.51 42.07 -34.62
C LEU A 202 10.60 43.06 -34.21
N ASN A 203 11.10 43.86 -35.15
CA ASN A 203 12.27 44.73 -34.99
C ASN A 203 13.53 43.96 -34.50
N TRP A 204 13.67 42.70 -34.93
CA TRP A 204 14.71 41.78 -34.45
C TRP A 204 16.13 42.31 -34.74
N GLY A 205 17.00 42.31 -33.74
CA GLY A 205 18.40 42.74 -33.89
C GLY A 205 18.62 44.25 -33.80
N ALA A 206 17.61 45.05 -33.45
CA ALA A 206 17.76 46.49 -33.27
C ALA A 206 18.87 46.84 -32.26
N ALA A 207 19.77 47.76 -32.61
CA ALA A 207 20.90 48.15 -31.77
C ALA A 207 20.45 48.75 -30.42
N ASP A 208 19.32 49.46 -30.42
CA ASP A 208 18.68 49.96 -29.21
C ASP A 208 17.56 49.00 -28.78
N ASN A 209 17.79 48.31 -27.66
CA ASN A 209 16.95 47.21 -27.18
C ASN A 209 17.02 47.08 -25.65
N MET A 210 16.28 46.12 -25.09
CA MET A 210 16.32 45.77 -23.67
C MET A 210 16.73 44.31 -23.43
N VAL A 211 17.38 43.67 -24.41
CA VAL A 211 17.80 42.25 -24.33
C VAL A 211 18.70 42.00 -23.11
N GLU A 212 19.67 42.88 -22.84
CA GLU A 212 20.55 42.74 -21.66
C GLU A 212 19.77 42.86 -20.34
N LEU A 213 18.76 43.75 -20.28
CA LEU A 213 17.90 43.89 -19.11
C LEU A 213 17.08 42.62 -18.88
N VAL A 214 16.45 42.09 -19.93
CA VAL A 214 15.67 40.84 -19.87
C VAL A 214 16.55 39.68 -19.44
N ALA A 215 17.76 39.55 -20.01
CA ALA A 215 18.73 38.54 -19.62
C ALA A 215 19.13 38.64 -18.14
N ARG A 216 19.36 39.86 -17.64
CA ARG A 216 19.70 40.12 -16.24
C ARG A 216 18.54 39.78 -15.29
N LEU A 217 17.31 40.12 -15.68
CA LEU A 217 16.11 39.74 -14.93
C LEU A 217 15.97 38.22 -14.86
N ASN A 218 16.09 37.51 -15.99
CA ASN A 218 16.01 36.05 -16.01
C ASN A 218 17.10 35.40 -15.17
N ALA A 219 18.35 35.87 -15.27
CA ALA A 219 19.45 35.37 -14.45
C ALA A 219 19.18 35.60 -12.95
N LEU A 220 18.65 36.77 -12.58
CA LEU A 220 18.27 37.09 -11.20
C LEU A 220 17.15 36.18 -10.69
N LEU A 221 16.06 36.05 -11.45
CA LEU A 221 14.89 35.26 -11.08
C LEU A 221 15.24 33.77 -10.95
N ALA A 222 16.15 33.25 -11.78
CA ALA A 222 16.61 31.87 -11.72
C ALA A 222 17.56 31.58 -10.56
N SER A 223 18.40 32.55 -10.17
CA SER A 223 19.48 32.33 -9.19
C SER A 223 19.15 32.81 -7.78
N ASP A 224 18.21 33.75 -7.61
CA ASP A 224 17.89 34.34 -6.32
C ASP A 224 16.80 33.54 -5.59
N PRO A 225 17.06 32.99 -4.38
CA PRO A 225 16.10 32.18 -3.61
C PRO A 225 14.77 32.87 -3.32
N SER A 226 14.74 34.21 -3.37
CA SER A 226 13.50 34.95 -3.20
C SER A 226 12.50 34.63 -4.31
N PHE A 227 12.94 34.20 -5.50
CA PHE A 227 12.09 33.86 -6.65
C PHE A 227 11.84 32.37 -6.84
N THR A 228 12.54 31.48 -6.16
CA THR A 228 12.39 30.02 -6.32
C THR A 228 11.68 29.33 -5.16
N GLY A 229 11.41 30.04 -4.05
CA GLY A 229 10.58 29.57 -2.93
C GLY A 229 9.19 30.23 -2.87
N ALA A 230 8.25 29.66 -2.11
CA ALA A 230 6.96 30.31 -1.82
C ALA A 230 7.14 31.49 -0.85
N VAL A 231 7.72 32.57 -1.38
CA VAL A 231 7.97 33.82 -0.67
C VAL A 231 6.73 34.72 -0.75
N ARG A 232 6.29 35.17 0.41
CA ARG A 232 5.15 36.09 0.52
C ARG A 232 5.50 37.46 -0.04
N LEU A 233 4.60 38.00 -0.85
CA LEU A 233 4.66 39.35 -1.41
C LEU A 233 3.62 40.25 -0.71
N GLU A 234 4.01 41.46 -0.34
CA GLU A 234 3.12 42.41 0.34
C GLU A 234 3.37 43.83 -0.20
N VAL A 235 2.30 44.55 -0.55
CA VAL A 235 2.40 45.97 -0.89
C VAL A 235 2.59 46.76 0.40
N VAL A 236 3.68 47.52 0.49
CA VAL A 236 4.13 48.18 1.72
C VAL A 236 4.39 49.67 1.54
N THR A 237 3.93 50.26 0.43
CA THR A 237 4.08 51.68 0.10
C THR A 237 3.57 52.59 1.23
N ARG A 238 4.32 53.64 1.55
CA ARG A 238 3.92 54.74 2.45
C ARG A 238 4.07 56.08 1.72
N GLY A 239 3.52 57.15 2.30
CA GLY A 239 3.57 58.50 1.72
C GLY A 239 2.65 58.68 0.50
N GLY A 240 2.77 59.83 -0.18
CA GLY A 240 2.01 60.20 -1.38
C GLY A 240 2.81 60.04 -2.68
N GLY A 241 2.19 60.32 -3.84
CA GLY A 241 2.81 60.22 -5.16
C GLY A 241 2.57 58.89 -5.87
N ASN A 242 2.86 58.85 -7.17
CA ASN A 242 2.68 57.68 -8.03
C ASN A 242 3.90 56.74 -7.94
N THR A 243 4.09 56.14 -6.76
CA THR A 243 5.22 55.26 -6.44
C THR A 243 4.73 53.94 -5.85
N LEU A 244 5.55 52.89 -5.90
CA LEU A 244 5.21 51.57 -5.39
C LEU A 244 6.37 50.99 -4.60
N ALA A 245 6.06 50.40 -3.44
CA ALA A 245 6.99 49.56 -2.68
C ALA A 245 6.34 48.21 -2.36
N VAL A 246 7.01 47.11 -2.72
CA VAL A 246 6.54 45.75 -2.49
C VAL A 246 7.62 44.95 -1.76
N ALA A 247 7.32 44.49 -0.56
CA ALA A 247 8.19 43.61 0.21
C ALA A 247 8.10 42.20 -0.36
N ARG A 248 9.26 41.55 -0.52
CA ARG A 248 9.39 40.16 -0.93
C ARG A 248 10.11 39.42 0.17
N GLY A 249 9.36 38.69 1.00
CA GLY A 249 9.91 38.11 2.23
C GLY A 249 10.29 39.20 3.24
N ASN A 250 11.34 38.95 4.03
CA ASN A 250 11.79 39.88 5.08
C ASN A 250 13.11 40.61 4.73
N ASP A 251 13.76 40.22 3.63
CA ASP A 251 15.12 40.62 3.27
C ASP A 251 15.21 41.23 1.86
N CYS A 252 14.12 41.30 1.11
CA CYS A 252 14.06 41.91 -0.22
C CYS A 252 12.92 42.95 -0.35
N LEU A 253 13.14 43.99 -1.15
CA LEU A 253 12.20 45.09 -1.40
C LEU A 253 12.28 45.58 -2.84
N VAL A 254 11.15 45.59 -3.55
CA VAL A 254 11.01 46.23 -4.86
C VAL A 254 10.52 47.66 -4.66
N LEU A 255 11.24 48.64 -5.20
CA LEU A 255 10.83 50.05 -5.22
C LEU A 255 10.66 50.50 -6.68
N ALA A 256 9.59 51.21 -6.99
CA ALA A 256 9.36 51.74 -8.32
C ALA A 256 8.77 53.15 -8.32
N ASN A 257 9.28 53.99 -9.22
CA ASN A 257 8.62 55.21 -9.62
C ASN A 257 7.73 54.94 -10.82
N LEU A 258 6.42 55.05 -10.65
CA LEU A 258 5.45 54.78 -11.73
C LEU A 258 5.27 55.99 -12.67
N ASP A 259 5.85 57.15 -12.33
CA ASP A 259 5.91 58.34 -13.20
C ASP A 259 7.15 58.27 -14.10
N CYS A 260 6.94 58.30 -15.41
CA CYS A 260 8.01 58.21 -16.42
C CYS A 260 8.58 59.57 -16.85
N GLU A 261 8.06 60.68 -16.31
CA GLU A 261 8.49 62.04 -16.63
C GLU A 261 9.19 62.74 -15.44
N LYS A 262 8.77 62.44 -14.21
CA LYS A 262 9.25 63.12 -12.99
C LYS A 262 9.85 62.13 -11.99
N GLY A 263 10.94 62.56 -11.34
CA GLY A 263 11.52 61.80 -10.23
C GLY A 263 10.67 61.91 -8.96
N ALA A 264 10.59 60.83 -8.18
CA ALA A 264 9.75 60.75 -6.97
C ALA A 264 10.50 60.08 -5.82
N SER A 265 10.13 60.43 -4.58
CA SER A 265 10.64 59.74 -3.38
C SER A 265 9.70 58.61 -2.99
N VAL A 266 10.23 57.39 -2.88
CA VAL A 266 9.47 56.20 -2.47
C VAL A 266 9.71 55.92 -0.99
N ASP A 267 8.61 55.73 -0.27
CA ASP A 267 8.59 55.44 1.17
C ASP A 267 7.85 54.11 1.43
N TRP A 268 8.18 53.39 2.51
CA TRP A 268 7.60 52.06 2.78
C TRP A 268 7.42 51.74 4.27
N ASP A 269 6.74 50.64 4.59
CA ASP A 269 6.66 50.15 5.97
C ASP A 269 7.96 49.45 6.39
N ARG A 270 8.70 50.05 7.32
CA ARG A 270 10.00 49.55 7.78
C ARG A 270 9.86 48.31 8.65
N ALA A 271 8.67 48.01 9.17
CA ALA A 271 8.43 46.76 9.88
C ALA A 271 8.54 45.54 8.95
N ARG A 272 8.29 45.73 7.65
CA ARG A 272 8.29 44.70 6.60
C ARG A 272 9.63 44.54 5.88
N PHE A 273 10.41 45.61 5.75
CA PHE A 273 11.80 45.57 5.29
C PHE A 273 12.68 46.39 6.24
N ARG A 274 13.43 45.69 7.09
CA ARG A 274 14.17 46.26 8.24
C ARG A 274 15.64 46.56 7.96
N ALA A 275 16.10 46.35 6.72
CA ALA A 275 17.49 46.58 6.37
C ALA A 275 17.86 48.05 6.58
N THR A 276 19.04 48.31 7.14
CA THR A 276 19.59 49.67 7.24
C THR A 276 20.49 50.00 6.05
N ARG A 277 21.10 48.98 5.45
CA ARG A 277 21.83 49.06 4.19
C ARG A 277 21.33 47.97 3.26
N ALA A 278 21.10 48.34 2.00
CA ALA A 278 20.69 47.40 0.97
C ALA A 278 21.51 47.61 -0.29
N GLU A 279 21.52 46.60 -1.15
CA GLU A 279 22.10 46.66 -2.49
C GLU A 279 21.02 46.37 -3.51
N ASP A 280 20.92 47.22 -4.53
CA ASP A 280 20.12 46.94 -5.71
C ASP A 280 20.78 45.83 -6.53
N ARG A 281 20.09 44.71 -6.67
CA ARG A 281 20.60 43.52 -7.36
C ARG A 281 20.59 43.66 -8.87
N LEU A 282 19.92 44.67 -9.43
CA LEU A 282 19.94 44.94 -10.86
C LEU A 282 21.18 45.73 -11.27
N THR A 283 21.59 46.74 -10.50
CA THR A 283 22.73 47.61 -10.87
C THR A 283 23.93 47.52 -9.93
N GLY A 284 23.84 46.81 -8.81
CA GLY A 284 24.86 46.79 -7.74
C GLY A 284 24.92 48.07 -6.90
N ARG A 285 23.94 48.97 -7.03
CA ARG A 285 23.92 50.26 -6.34
C ARG A 285 23.62 50.04 -4.86
N ARG A 286 24.49 50.53 -3.98
CA ARG A 286 24.22 50.54 -2.52
C ARG A 286 23.24 51.66 -2.17
N VAL A 287 22.27 51.32 -1.32
CA VAL A 287 21.18 52.21 -0.90
C VAL A 287 21.11 52.24 0.63
N ASP A 288 21.00 53.45 1.17
CA ASP A 288 20.70 53.70 2.57
C ASP A 288 19.19 53.53 2.79
N ALA A 289 18.81 52.41 3.42
CA ALA A 289 17.42 52.00 3.59
C ALA A 289 16.78 52.55 4.88
N THR A 290 17.45 53.46 5.59
CA THR A 290 16.91 54.11 6.79
C THR A 290 15.93 55.26 6.50
N ARG A 291 15.80 55.67 5.23
CA ARG A 291 14.98 56.81 4.78
C ARG A 291 14.31 56.53 3.43
N ALA A 292 13.41 57.42 3.01
CA ALA A 292 12.82 57.38 1.67
C ALA A 292 13.91 57.50 0.60
N VAL A 293 13.73 56.80 -0.53
CA VAL A 293 14.70 56.76 -1.63
C VAL A 293 14.14 57.55 -2.80
N ARG A 294 14.91 58.53 -3.31
CA ARG A 294 14.55 59.28 -4.51
C ARG A 294 14.94 58.49 -5.76
N LEU A 295 13.94 58.22 -6.60
CA LEU A 295 14.05 57.50 -7.85
C LEU A 295 13.90 58.44 -9.05
N ALA A 296 14.64 58.16 -10.12
CA ALA A 296 14.50 58.82 -11.41
C ALA A 296 13.16 58.44 -12.08
N PRO A 297 12.73 59.15 -13.14
CA PRO A 297 11.51 58.80 -13.86
C PRO A 297 11.53 57.35 -14.37
N GLY A 298 10.54 56.55 -14.00
CA GLY A 298 10.42 55.13 -14.36
C GLY A 298 11.45 54.18 -13.74
N GLU A 299 12.29 54.63 -12.79
CA GLU A 299 13.32 53.79 -12.18
C GLU A 299 12.70 52.73 -11.25
N VAL A 300 13.23 51.51 -11.33
CA VAL A 300 12.87 50.37 -10.48
C VAL A 300 14.13 49.80 -9.85
N LEU A 301 14.12 49.59 -8.53
CA LEU A 301 15.19 48.96 -7.76
C LEU A 301 14.69 47.66 -7.13
N PHE A 302 15.54 46.63 -7.11
CA PHE A 302 15.33 45.42 -6.34
C PHE A 302 16.39 45.32 -5.24
N LEU A 303 16.02 45.82 -4.06
CA LEU A 303 16.92 45.96 -2.92
C LEU A 303 16.98 44.67 -2.10
N ARG A 304 18.18 44.24 -1.74
CA ARG A 304 18.44 43.14 -0.81
C ARG A 304 19.25 43.60 0.39
N ASP A 305 18.89 43.13 1.58
CA ASP A 305 19.65 43.39 2.81
C ASP A 305 21.07 42.81 2.70
N ILE A 306 22.09 43.64 2.90
CA ILE A 306 23.51 43.22 2.85
C ILE A 306 24.09 42.88 4.22
N ALA A 307 23.37 43.14 5.32
CA ALA A 307 23.82 42.90 6.69
C ALA A 307 23.41 41.53 7.24
N ARG A 308 22.57 40.78 6.53
CA ARG A 308 22.11 39.44 6.91
C ARG A 308 22.36 38.45 5.76
N PRO A 309 23.10 37.34 5.98
CA PRO A 309 22.97 36.17 5.11
C PRO A 309 21.51 35.70 5.15
N PRO A 310 21.03 34.95 4.13
CA PRO A 310 19.63 34.54 4.02
C PRO A 310 19.16 33.92 5.33
N ALA A 311 18.32 34.66 6.04
CA ALA A 311 17.76 34.21 7.30
C ALA A 311 16.64 33.22 6.97
N VAL A 312 16.98 31.94 6.92
CA VAL A 312 16.00 30.89 7.24
C VAL A 312 15.50 31.24 8.63
N ARG A 313 14.25 31.69 8.75
CA ARG A 313 13.67 32.05 10.05
C ARG A 313 13.57 30.77 10.89
N THR A 314 14.53 30.62 11.78
CA THR A 314 14.61 29.61 12.84
C THR A 314 13.73 30.02 14.02
N THR A 315 12.42 30.01 13.83
CA THR A 315 11.53 29.92 14.99
C THR A 315 10.39 28.99 14.61
N PRO A 316 10.46 27.71 15.06
CA PRO A 316 9.32 26.83 14.92
C PRO A 316 8.13 27.50 15.63
N PRO A 317 6.91 27.54 15.07
CA PRO A 317 5.80 27.24 15.94
C PRO A 317 6.18 25.88 16.52
N ALA A 318 6.24 25.77 17.85
CA ALA A 318 6.30 24.47 18.48
C ALA A 318 5.25 23.62 17.78
N LEU A 319 5.68 22.64 16.99
CA LEU A 319 4.82 21.55 16.57
C LEU A 319 4.51 20.89 17.89
N ALA A 320 3.39 21.33 18.48
CA ALA A 320 2.68 20.55 19.46
C ALA A 320 2.63 19.12 18.92
N LEU A 321 2.73 18.15 19.83
CA LEU A 321 2.69 16.70 19.61
C LEU A 321 1.42 16.18 18.87
N ASP A 322 0.73 17.03 18.10
CA ASP A 322 -0.57 16.82 17.47
C ASP A 322 -0.48 16.30 16.02
N ALA A 323 0.72 16.02 15.50
CA ALA A 323 0.90 15.37 14.19
C ALA A 323 0.94 13.85 14.36
N ALA A 324 0.04 13.12 13.69
CA ALA A 324 -0.13 11.68 13.91
C ALA A 324 0.43 10.80 12.76
N PHE A 325 0.48 11.24 11.50
CA PHE A 325 1.12 10.47 10.40
C PHE A 325 1.77 11.37 9.33
N HIS A 326 2.87 10.92 8.69
CA HIS A 326 3.55 11.64 7.62
C HIS A 326 3.47 10.90 6.27
N TRP A 327 3.36 11.70 5.21
CA TRP A 327 3.52 11.29 3.81
C TRP A 327 4.56 12.22 3.15
N ARG A 328 5.58 11.65 2.51
CA ARG A 328 6.77 12.35 1.99
C ARG A 328 6.97 12.06 0.51
N TYR A 329 7.04 13.11 -0.31
CA TYR A 329 7.40 13.01 -1.72
C TYR A 329 8.93 12.96 -1.90
N PRO A 330 9.47 12.12 -2.80
CA PRO A 330 8.79 11.08 -3.57
C PRO A 330 8.70 9.71 -2.86
N ARG A 331 9.18 9.61 -1.61
CA ARG A 331 9.32 8.36 -0.84
C ARG A 331 8.06 7.49 -0.82
N ASP A 332 6.92 8.11 -0.53
CA ASP A 332 5.66 7.43 -0.28
C ASP A 332 4.79 7.26 -1.53
N THR A 333 5.28 7.68 -2.69
CA THR A 333 4.55 7.60 -3.98
C THR A 333 4.30 6.17 -4.44
N ARG A 334 5.08 5.22 -3.91
CA ARG A 334 5.02 3.81 -4.26
C ARG A 334 4.19 2.95 -3.30
N ARG A 335 3.65 3.51 -2.20
CA ARG A 335 2.85 2.73 -1.23
C ARG A 335 1.43 3.25 -1.11
N GLU A 336 0.55 2.37 -0.66
CA GLU A 336 -0.70 2.77 -0.04
C GLU A 336 -0.41 3.13 1.42
N ALA A 337 -0.43 4.44 1.74
CA ALA A 337 -0.13 4.91 3.08
C ALA A 337 -1.34 4.73 4.00
N VAL A 338 -1.11 4.35 5.26
CA VAL A 338 -2.18 4.17 6.26
C VAL A 338 -2.29 5.41 7.13
N ALA A 339 -3.50 5.92 7.32
CA ALA A 339 -3.80 6.99 8.27
C ALA A 339 -5.15 6.75 8.95
N VAL A 340 -5.27 7.09 10.24
CA VAL A 340 -6.51 6.87 11.00
C VAL A 340 -7.28 8.18 11.24
N PRO A 341 -8.62 8.16 11.31
CA PRO A 341 -9.42 9.32 11.68
C PRO A 341 -9.07 9.89 13.06
N GLY A 342 -9.43 11.15 13.32
CA GLY A 342 -9.10 11.86 14.56
C GLY A 342 -7.63 12.28 14.68
N SER A 343 -6.81 11.94 13.68
CA SER A 343 -5.39 12.28 13.56
C SER A 343 -5.15 13.34 12.48
N ARG A 344 -3.95 13.93 12.45
CA ARG A 344 -3.49 14.77 11.33
C ARG A 344 -2.53 14.01 10.42
N LEU A 345 -2.73 14.16 9.11
CA LEU A 345 -1.78 13.77 8.06
C LEU A 345 -0.93 14.98 7.68
N GLN A 346 0.39 14.83 7.69
CA GLN A 346 1.33 15.81 7.17
C GLN A 346 1.91 15.32 5.85
N VAL A 347 1.64 16.04 4.76
CA VAL A 347 2.21 15.82 3.43
C VAL A 347 3.42 16.75 3.28
N SER A 348 4.54 16.27 2.74
CA SER A 348 5.75 17.09 2.55
C SER A 348 6.48 16.78 1.22
N ALA A 349 7.20 17.77 0.71
CA ALA A 349 8.00 17.68 -0.51
C ALA A 349 9.16 18.70 -0.48
N PRO A 350 10.26 18.50 -1.23
CA PRO A 350 11.38 19.44 -1.28
C PRO A 350 11.03 20.78 -1.95
N ALA A 351 9.96 20.82 -2.75
CA ALA A 351 9.50 22.02 -3.45
C ALA A 351 8.02 22.31 -3.14
N ALA A 352 7.57 23.53 -3.45
CA ALA A 352 6.18 23.93 -3.21
C ALA A 352 5.24 23.00 -3.97
N PHE A 353 4.10 22.66 -3.38
CA PHE A 353 3.12 21.80 -4.02
C PHE A 353 1.68 22.20 -3.70
N ARG A 354 0.77 21.78 -4.57
CA ARG A 354 -0.65 21.69 -4.28
C ARG A 354 -1.09 20.24 -4.25
N GLY A 355 -2.20 19.97 -3.57
CA GLY A 355 -2.73 18.64 -3.50
C GLY A 355 -4.23 18.57 -3.28
N ALA A 356 -4.78 17.39 -3.53
CA ALA A 356 -6.16 17.07 -3.27
C ALA A 356 -6.31 15.63 -2.77
N LEU A 357 -7.23 15.44 -1.82
CA LEU A 357 -7.80 14.13 -1.50
C LEU A 357 -9.08 13.94 -2.29
N VAL A 358 -9.14 12.88 -3.09
CA VAL A 358 -10.25 12.57 -3.99
C VAL A 358 -10.80 11.19 -3.65
N ASP A 359 -12.12 11.05 -3.56
CA ASP A 359 -12.76 9.73 -3.48
C ASP A 359 -12.80 9.12 -4.90
N PRO A 360 -12.04 8.05 -5.18
CA PRO A 360 -11.94 7.48 -6.52
C PRO A 360 -13.26 6.87 -7.01
N ARG A 361 -14.21 6.53 -6.11
CA ARG A 361 -15.50 5.93 -6.48
C ARG A 361 -16.46 6.95 -7.07
N THR A 362 -16.36 8.20 -6.62
CA THR A 362 -17.27 9.30 -7.02
C THR A 362 -16.59 10.37 -7.85
N GLY A 363 -15.24 10.38 -7.88
CA GLY A 363 -14.45 11.47 -8.45
C GLY A 363 -14.47 12.76 -7.63
N LYS A 364 -15.19 12.79 -6.49
CA LYS A 364 -15.37 13.98 -5.67
C LYS A 364 -14.09 14.33 -4.91
N THR A 365 -13.64 15.58 -5.04
CA THR A 365 -12.61 16.16 -4.17
C THR A 365 -13.17 16.37 -2.77
N LEU A 366 -12.61 15.65 -1.79
CA LEU A 366 -12.97 15.78 -0.38
C LEU A 366 -12.24 16.97 0.27
N ARG A 367 -11.01 17.25 -0.19
CA ARG A 367 -10.20 18.36 0.30
C ARG A 367 -9.16 18.75 -0.74
N ALA A 368 -9.03 20.05 -1.00
CA ALA A 368 -7.86 20.63 -1.65
C ALA A 368 -6.96 21.30 -0.60
N PHE A 369 -5.65 21.31 -0.82
CA PHE A 369 -4.68 21.93 0.07
C PHE A 369 -3.44 22.40 -0.69
N ARG A 370 -2.68 23.31 -0.07
CA ARG A 370 -1.40 23.81 -0.58
C ARG A 370 -0.35 23.72 0.50
N SER A 371 0.88 23.47 0.08
CA SER A 371 2.03 23.45 0.97
C SER A 371 2.42 24.84 1.45
N GLN A 372 2.92 24.93 2.68
CA GLN A 372 3.61 26.09 3.23
C GLN A 372 5.10 25.75 3.42
N PRO A 373 6.01 26.74 3.38
CA PRO A 373 7.41 26.50 3.74
C PRO A 373 7.51 25.82 5.13
N ALA A 374 8.20 24.68 5.19
CA ALA A 374 8.47 23.98 6.44
C ALA A 374 9.65 24.64 7.18
N PRO A 375 9.77 24.47 8.51
CA PRO A 375 10.94 24.93 9.26
C PRO A 375 12.24 24.33 8.70
N ALA A 376 13.35 25.07 8.85
CA ALA A 376 14.73 24.57 8.79
C ALA A 376 15.08 23.57 7.67
N GLY A 377 14.91 23.95 6.40
CA GLY A 377 15.47 23.18 5.26
C GLY A 377 14.70 21.90 4.90
N GLU A 378 13.56 21.64 5.56
CA GLU A 378 12.68 20.48 5.29
C GLU A 378 11.76 20.67 4.06
N GLY A 379 12.04 21.68 3.23
CA GLY A 379 11.24 21.98 2.04
C GLY A 379 9.87 22.58 2.38
N PHE A 380 8.80 21.93 1.95
CA PHE A 380 7.43 22.41 2.04
C PHE A 380 6.51 21.32 2.63
N ALA A 381 5.48 21.73 3.37
CA ALA A 381 4.53 20.82 3.98
C ALA A 381 3.09 21.36 4.03
N ALA A 382 2.12 20.46 4.02
CA ALA A 382 0.70 20.72 4.28
C ALA A 382 0.21 19.74 5.35
N SER A 383 -0.62 20.20 6.29
CA SER A 383 -1.18 19.33 7.32
C SER A 383 -2.68 19.51 7.44
N PHE A 384 -3.42 18.41 7.51
CA PHE A 384 -4.88 18.40 7.64
C PHE A 384 -5.37 17.17 8.40
N SER A 385 -6.59 17.23 8.95
CA SER A 385 -7.22 16.10 9.63
C SER A 385 -7.55 14.98 8.64
N VAL A 386 -7.29 13.73 9.05
CA VAL A 386 -7.66 12.53 8.29
C VAL A 386 -9.18 12.42 8.25
N PRO A 387 -9.79 12.19 7.06
CA PRO A 387 -11.24 11.99 6.93
C PRO A 387 -11.75 10.79 7.73
N ASP A 388 -13.04 10.79 8.05
CA ASP A 388 -13.68 9.66 8.71
C ASP A 388 -13.74 8.42 7.81
N TYR A 389 -13.80 7.25 8.45
CA TYR A 389 -14.03 5.99 7.77
C TYR A 389 -15.48 5.91 7.26
N GLU A 390 -15.63 5.46 6.01
CA GLU A 390 -16.93 5.17 5.39
C GLU A 390 -16.82 3.80 4.69
N GLY A 391 -17.49 2.79 5.24
CA GLY A 391 -17.49 1.42 4.71
C GLY A 391 -18.23 0.46 5.64
N ASP A 392 -18.28 -0.81 5.26
CA ASP A 392 -18.97 -1.89 5.99
C ASP A 392 -18.05 -2.67 6.94
N GLY A 393 -16.79 -2.26 7.05
CA GLY A 393 -15.78 -2.90 7.90
C GLY A 393 -14.97 -4.01 7.23
N THR A 394 -15.31 -4.42 6.01
CA THR A 394 -14.61 -5.51 5.29
C THR A 394 -13.38 -5.03 4.49
N GLY A 395 -13.19 -3.72 4.37
CA GLY A 395 -12.06 -3.11 3.68
C GLY A 395 -11.74 -1.72 4.23
N CYS A 396 -10.56 -1.20 3.90
CA CYS A 396 -10.19 0.18 4.11
C CYS A 396 -10.95 1.10 3.15
N ARG A 397 -11.22 2.34 3.58
CA ARG A 397 -11.63 3.39 2.65
C ARG A 397 -10.39 3.94 1.97
N VAL A 398 -10.21 3.64 0.68
CA VAL A 398 -9.07 4.13 -0.10
C VAL A 398 -9.40 5.46 -0.78
N LEU A 399 -8.59 6.48 -0.51
CA LEU A 399 -8.63 7.80 -1.15
C LEU A 399 -7.42 8.00 -2.07
N ALA A 400 -7.59 8.78 -3.13
CA ALA A 400 -6.48 9.22 -3.96
C ALA A 400 -5.89 10.53 -3.41
N LEU A 401 -4.61 10.50 -3.05
CA LEU A 401 -3.80 11.67 -2.71
C LEU A 401 -3.09 12.17 -3.98
N LYS A 402 -3.67 13.17 -4.63
CA LYS A 402 -3.12 13.79 -5.84
C LYS A 402 -2.26 14.99 -5.47
N LEU A 403 -1.04 15.10 -5.98
CA LEU A 403 -0.14 16.22 -5.77
C LEU A 403 0.38 16.77 -7.10
N SER A 404 0.62 18.07 -7.15
CA SER A 404 1.44 18.74 -8.17
C SER A 404 2.59 19.45 -7.46
N VAL A 405 3.81 18.95 -7.64
CA VAL A 405 5.04 19.46 -7.01
C VAL A 405 5.78 20.33 -8.01
N TYR A 406 6.06 21.58 -7.65
CA TYR A 406 6.63 22.61 -8.52
C TYR A 406 8.13 22.73 -8.28
N GLY A 407 8.91 21.86 -8.93
CA GLY A 407 10.37 21.83 -8.81
C GLY A 407 11.08 22.67 -9.89
N PRO A 408 12.43 22.78 -9.80
CA PRO A 408 13.24 23.45 -10.80
C PRO A 408 13.18 22.78 -12.18
N ASP A 409 12.92 21.47 -12.22
CA ASP A 409 12.80 20.67 -13.44
C ASP A 409 11.36 20.63 -14.00
N GLY A 410 10.49 21.52 -13.53
CA GLY A 410 9.08 21.61 -13.92
C GLY A 410 8.09 21.06 -12.89
N ALA A 411 6.82 21.02 -13.26
CA ALA A 411 5.75 20.48 -12.44
C ALA A 411 5.72 18.95 -12.54
N LYS A 412 5.75 18.26 -11.40
CA LYS A 412 5.59 16.80 -11.31
C LYS A 412 4.26 16.45 -10.68
N HIS A 413 3.47 15.64 -11.37
CA HIS A 413 2.17 15.19 -10.91
C HIS A 413 2.25 13.77 -10.36
N VAL A 414 1.69 13.54 -9.18
CA VAL A 414 1.63 12.19 -8.60
C VAL A 414 0.26 11.92 -8.01
N SER A 415 -0.18 10.67 -8.15
CA SER A 415 -1.40 10.16 -7.51
C SER A 415 -1.02 8.95 -6.67
N SER A 416 -1.08 9.11 -5.35
CA SER A 416 -0.83 8.05 -4.37
C SER A 416 -2.14 7.57 -3.75
N ARG A 417 -2.11 6.42 -3.07
CA ARG A 417 -3.26 5.86 -2.36
C ARG A 417 -3.12 6.10 -0.85
N LEU A 418 -4.20 6.51 -0.20
CA LEU A 418 -4.31 6.68 1.24
C LEU A 418 -5.41 5.76 1.76
N ALA A 419 -5.04 4.77 2.57
CA ALA A 419 -5.96 3.86 3.23
C ALA A 419 -6.40 4.41 4.58
N ILE A 420 -7.71 4.49 4.78
CA ILE A 420 -8.33 4.78 6.07
C ILE A 420 -8.93 3.47 6.59
N PRO A 421 -8.35 2.85 7.63
CA PRO A 421 -8.83 1.58 8.16
C PRO A 421 -10.19 1.69 8.86
N PRO A 422 -10.98 0.60 8.93
CA PRO A 422 -12.20 0.59 9.74
C PRO A 422 -11.89 0.75 11.22
N PRO A 423 -12.75 1.45 12.00
CA PRO A 423 -12.71 1.42 13.45
C PRO A 423 -12.67 -0.02 13.99
N ALA A 424 -12.02 -0.22 15.14
CA ALA A 424 -11.78 -1.57 15.67
C ALA A 424 -13.06 -2.38 15.94
N ASP A 425 -14.15 -1.73 16.32
CA ASP A 425 -15.49 -2.30 16.53
C ASP A 425 -16.27 -2.53 15.23
N ALA A 426 -15.90 -1.82 14.16
CA ALA A 426 -16.47 -1.95 12.82
C ALA A 426 -15.74 -2.99 11.96
N ALA A 427 -14.49 -3.32 12.23
CA ALA A 427 -13.69 -4.26 11.43
C ALA A 427 -14.34 -5.66 11.33
N ARG A 428 -14.46 -6.20 10.12
CA ARG A 428 -15.11 -7.49 9.81
C ARG A 428 -14.25 -8.36 8.91
N VAL A 429 -14.24 -9.66 9.21
CA VAL A 429 -13.63 -10.69 8.37
C VAL A 429 -14.75 -11.45 7.67
N GLN A 430 -14.69 -11.53 6.35
CA GLN A 430 -15.63 -12.28 5.53
C GLN A 430 -15.39 -13.78 5.72
N THR A 431 -16.46 -14.51 6.03
CA THR A 431 -16.48 -15.99 6.02
C THR A 431 -17.29 -16.52 4.83
N ALA A 432 -17.87 -15.61 4.05
CA ALA A 432 -18.56 -15.95 2.84
C ALA A 432 -18.43 -14.85 1.78
N LEU A 433 -18.51 -15.27 0.53
CA LEU A 433 -18.45 -14.42 -0.65
C LEU A 433 -19.69 -14.65 -1.50
N SER A 434 -20.25 -13.58 -2.03
CA SER A 434 -21.24 -13.65 -3.11
C SER A 434 -20.59 -14.16 -4.40
N GLY A 435 -21.42 -14.71 -5.30
CA GLY A 435 -20.94 -15.09 -6.64
C GLY A 435 -20.31 -13.93 -7.42
N ALA A 436 -20.75 -12.69 -7.18
CA ALA A 436 -20.17 -11.50 -7.81
C ALA A 436 -18.77 -11.15 -7.27
N GLU A 437 -18.51 -11.38 -5.99
CA GLU A 437 -17.17 -11.23 -5.41
C GLU A 437 -16.23 -12.32 -5.90
N VAL A 438 -16.67 -13.58 -5.93
CA VAL A 438 -15.87 -14.70 -6.46
C VAL A 438 -15.47 -14.47 -7.92
N ARG A 439 -16.38 -13.97 -8.77
CA ARG A 439 -16.05 -13.64 -10.17
C ARG A 439 -15.08 -12.47 -10.33
N ARG A 440 -15.05 -11.52 -9.38
CA ARG A 440 -14.11 -10.39 -9.37
C ARG A 440 -12.73 -10.81 -8.84
N ALA A 441 -12.64 -11.88 -8.05
CA ALA A 441 -11.42 -12.40 -7.46
C ALA A 441 -11.18 -13.87 -7.86
N PRO A 442 -10.83 -14.16 -9.14
CA PRO A 442 -10.73 -15.53 -9.66
C PRO A 442 -9.64 -16.38 -9.00
N PHE A 443 -8.65 -15.76 -8.36
CA PHE A 443 -7.58 -16.44 -7.62
C PHE A 443 -7.88 -16.64 -6.13
N MET A 444 -9.03 -16.18 -5.64
CA MET A 444 -9.42 -16.35 -4.23
C MET A 444 -9.53 -17.85 -3.89
N ARG A 445 -9.05 -18.22 -2.70
CA ARG A 445 -9.04 -19.61 -2.23
C ARG A 445 -9.39 -19.72 -0.74
N THR A 446 -9.50 -20.96 -0.28
CA THR A 446 -9.48 -21.34 1.13
C THR A 446 -8.55 -22.54 1.31
N VAL A 447 -8.09 -22.74 2.55
CA VAL A 447 -7.28 -23.91 2.93
C VAL A 447 -8.03 -24.70 4.00
N LEU A 448 -8.07 -26.01 3.83
CA LEU A 448 -8.56 -26.96 4.82
C LEU A 448 -7.41 -27.79 5.37
N SER A 449 -7.51 -28.17 6.64
CA SER A 449 -6.55 -29.06 7.32
C SER A 449 -7.28 -30.17 8.05
N ASN A 450 -6.68 -31.36 8.06
CA ASN A 450 -7.18 -32.50 8.81
C ASN A 450 -6.60 -32.58 10.24
N GLY A 451 -5.76 -31.63 10.66
CA GLY A 451 -5.08 -31.66 11.95
C GLY A 451 -3.93 -32.68 12.06
N ALA A 452 -3.59 -33.38 10.98
CA ALA A 452 -2.55 -34.41 10.92
C ALA A 452 -1.69 -34.31 9.64
N GLY A 453 -1.50 -33.08 9.15
CA GLY A 453 -0.60 -32.77 8.03
C GLY A 453 -1.25 -32.75 6.64
N ALA A 454 -2.37 -33.44 6.42
CA ALA A 454 -3.06 -33.42 5.13
C ALA A 454 -3.83 -32.10 4.95
N ALA A 455 -3.91 -31.63 3.71
CA ALA A 455 -4.51 -30.34 3.41
C ALA A 455 -5.33 -30.36 2.11
N ALA A 456 -6.20 -29.38 1.97
CA ALA A 456 -6.85 -29.04 0.71
C ALA A 456 -6.68 -27.54 0.46
N GLN A 457 -6.20 -27.16 -0.71
CA GLN A 457 -6.21 -25.77 -1.16
C GLN A 457 -7.21 -25.66 -2.30
N ILE A 458 -8.32 -24.96 -2.07
CA ILE A 458 -9.47 -24.99 -2.97
C ILE A 458 -9.83 -23.57 -3.41
N ARG A 459 -10.06 -23.41 -4.72
CA ARG A 459 -10.53 -22.14 -5.31
C ARG A 459 -11.99 -21.89 -4.96
N THR A 460 -12.32 -20.64 -4.67
CA THR A 460 -13.73 -20.25 -4.42
C THR A 460 -14.57 -20.36 -5.70
N GLY A 461 -13.94 -20.16 -6.87
CA GLY A 461 -14.51 -20.52 -8.16
C GLY A 461 -14.42 -22.02 -8.42
N TRP A 462 -15.57 -22.71 -8.42
CA TRP A 462 -15.64 -24.16 -8.65
C TRP A 462 -14.98 -24.59 -9.96
N GLY A 463 -14.21 -25.68 -9.90
CA GLY A 463 -13.50 -26.28 -11.04
C GLY A 463 -12.22 -25.55 -11.48
N GLY A 464 -11.93 -24.38 -10.90
CA GLY A 464 -10.75 -23.58 -11.22
C GLY A 464 -9.44 -24.20 -10.72
N ILE A 465 -8.39 -24.03 -11.51
CA ILE A 465 -6.99 -24.31 -11.14
C ILE A 465 -6.19 -23.09 -11.57
N ALA A 466 -5.34 -22.60 -10.68
CA ALA A 466 -4.36 -21.57 -10.99
C ALA A 466 -2.98 -21.86 -10.39
N SER A 467 -2.88 -22.89 -9.55
CA SER A 467 -1.61 -23.34 -8.98
C SER A 467 -1.49 -24.85 -8.93
N GLN A 468 -0.26 -25.36 -9.02
CA GLN A 468 0.08 -26.76 -8.78
C GLN A 468 -0.30 -27.26 -7.38
N TYR A 469 -0.53 -26.35 -6.43
CA TYR A 469 -0.93 -26.67 -5.05
C TYR A 469 -2.45 -26.82 -4.88
N ASP A 470 -3.25 -26.48 -5.90
CA ASP A 470 -4.70 -26.62 -5.83
C ASP A 470 -5.07 -28.11 -5.78
N ALA A 471 -5.77 -28.49 -4.70
CA ALA A 471 -6.11 -29.87 -4.41
C ALA A 471 -7.32 -29.96 -3.46
N PHE A 472 -8.22 -30.90 -3.73
CA PHE A 472 -9.24 -31.37 -2.78
C PHE A 472 -8.63 -32.30 -1.73
N LEU A 473 -7.56 -33.02 -2.06
CA LEU A 473 -6.77 -33.81 -1.11
C LEU A 473 -5.30 -33.84 -1.51
N ALA A 474 -4.46 -33.21 -0.67
CA ALA A 474 -3.03 -33.42 -0.61
C ALA A 474 -2.73 -34.23 0.67
N ALA A 475 -2.40 -35.51 0.50
CA ALA A 475 -2.22 -36.47 1.57
C ALA A 475 -0.88 -36.30 2.28
N ASN A 476 -0.87 -36.52 3.60
CA ASN A 476 0.36 -36.58 4.40
C ASN A 476 0.90 -38.03 4.39
N PRO A 477 2.09 -38.30 3.84
CA PRO A 477 2.62 -39.66 3.77
C PRO A 477 3.14 -40.21 5.11
N ASP A 478 3.41 -39.36 6.11
CA ASP A 478 3.89 -39.78 7.43
C ASP A 478 2.75 -39.90 8.46
N ALA A 479 2.77 -40.95 9.29
CA ALA A 479 1.69 -41.26 10.24
C ALA A 479 1.77 -40.45 11.54
N ASN A 480 2.96 -39.95 11.86
CA ASN A 480 3.29 -39.39 13.15
C ASN A 480 3.53 -37.88 13.09
N CYS A 481 3.97 -37.35 11.96
CA CYS A 481 4.29 -35.93 11.82
C CYS A 481 3.85 -35.35 10.47
N PRO A 482 3.76 -34.01 10.35
CA PRO A 482 3.61 -33.35 9.04
C PRO A 482 4.83 -33.62 8.16
N SER A 483 4.59 -33.90 6.88
CA SER A 483 5.64 -34.10 5.88
C SER A 483 5.20 -33.59 4.51
N ASP A 484 6.13 -33.59 3.55
CA ASP A 484 5.88 -33.18 2.17
C ASP A 484 4.67 -33.93 1.59
N ARG A 485 3.68 -33.17 1.12
CA ARG A 485 2.38 -33.72 0.76
C ARG A 485 2.39 -34.36 -0.61
N LEU A 486 1.62 -35.44 -0.73
CA LEU A 486 1.31 -36.11 -1.99
C LEU A 486 -0.02 -35.57 -2.54
N ASN A 487 0.00 -34.87 -3.68
CA ASN A 487 -1.24 -34.44 -4.32
C ASN A 487 -1.89 -35.64 -5.04
N VAL A 488 -3.14 -35.95 -4.66
CA VAL A 488 -3.86 -37.14 -5.16
C VAL A 488 -5.22 -36.81 -5.79
N TRP A 489 -5.97 -35.85 -5.23
CA TRP A 489 -7.26 -35.42 -5.77
C TRP A 489 -7.21 -33.91 -6.03
N THR A 490 -6.97 -33.53 -7.28
CA THR A 490 -6.70 -32.14 -7.66
C THR A 490 -7.99 -31.32 -7.71
N ARG A 491 -8.99 -31.75 -8.50
CA ARG A 491 -10.29 -31.07 -8.60
C ARG A 491 -11.42 -31.99 -9.02
N THR A 492 -12.63 -31.47 -9.01
CA THR A 492 -13.81 -32.11 -9.60
C THR A 492 -14.57 -31.11 -10.47
N ARG A 493 -14.93 -31.51 -11.70
CA ARG A 493 -15.81 -30.76 -12.60
C ARG A 493 -17.24 -31.32 -12.55
N CYS A 494 -18.24 -30.49 -12.84
CA CYS A 494 -19.64 -30.89 -12.73
C CYS A 494 -20.51 -30.29 -13.84
N TRP A 495 -21.44 -31.08 -14.38
CA TRP A 495 -22.48 -30.63 -15.31
C TRP A 495 -23.87 -31.07 -14.83
N VAL A 496 -24.86 -30.19 -15.01
CA VAL A 496 -26.28 -30.51 -14.86
C VAL A 496 -26.85 -30.87 -16.24
N GLN A 497 -27.60 -31.97 -16.31
CA GLN A 497 -28.33 -32.39 -17.50
C GLN A 497 -29.83 -32.52 -17.22
N ARG A 498 -30.65 -31.90 -18.07
CA ARG A 498 -32.12 -32.00 -18.03
C ARG A 498 -32.71 -31.74 -19.41
N GLU A 499 -33.55 -32.65 -19.90
CA GLU A 499 -34.33 -32.46 -21.15
C GLU A 499 -33.49 -32.00 -22.36
N GLY A 500 -32.28 -32.54 -22.50
CA GLY A 500 -31.36 -32.20 -23.59
C GLY A 500 -30.49 -30.95 -23.36
N TYR A 501 -30.72 -30.19 -22.29
CA TYR A 501 -29.84 -29.10 -21.87
C TYR A 501 -28.72 -29.63 -20.97
N VAL A 502 -27.47 -29.27 -21.31
CA VAL A 502 -26.27 -29.55 -20.51
C VAL A 502 -25.66 -28.22 -20.09
N ARG A 503 -25.44 -28.04 -18.78
CA ARG A 503 -24.84 -26.82 -18.23
C ARG A 503 -23.71 -27.17 -17.26
N GLU A 504 -22.52 -26.66 -17.52
CA GLU A 504 -21.41 -26.73 -16.56
C GLU A 504 -21.72 -25.89 -15.32
N VAL A 505 -21.43 -26.45 -14.14
CA VAL A 505 -21.48 -25.74 -12.86
C VAL A 505 -20.14 -25.05 -12.67
N ASP A 506 -20.15 -23.72 -12.56
CA ASP A 506 -18.96 -22.89 -12.43
C ASP A 506 -19.25 -21.59 -11.65
N ALA A 507 -18.27 -20.69 -11.58
CA ALA A 507 -18.39 -19.39 -10.90
C ALA A 507 -19.51 -18.48 -11.44
N ARG A 508 -20.03 -18.72 -12.66
CA ARG A 508 -21.18 -17.98 -13.22
C ARG A 508 -22.49 -18.45 -12.62
N CYS A 509 -22.55 -19.70 -12.17
CA CYS A 509 -23.71 -20.29 -11.50
C CYS A 509 -23.68 -20.10 -9.97
N LEU A 510 -22.54 -19.65 -9.43
CA LEU A 510 -22.34 -19.49 -8.00
C LEU A 510 -23.19 -18.34 -7.44
N VAL A 511 -23.92 -18.63 -6.37
CA VAL A 511 -24.67 -17.66 -5.57
C VAL A 511 -23.84 -17.23 -4.39
N ARG A 512 -23.23 -18.19 -3.69
CA ARG A 512 -22.48 -17.96 -2.46
C ARG A 512 -21.41 -19.02 -2.25
N PHE A 513 -20.28 -18.63 -1.68
CA PHE A 513 -19.24 -19.50 -1.16
C PHE A 513 -19.07 -19.22 0.34
N ASP A 514 -18.94 -20.25 1.16
CA ASP A 514 -18.71 -20.20 2.61
C ASP A 514 -17.38 -20.91 2.94
N ALA A 515 -16.58 -20.37 3.85
CA ALA A 515 -15.37 -20.99 4.39
C ALA A 515 -15.33 -20.93 5.92
N ASP A 516 -14.82 -22.00 6.53
CA ASP A 516 -14.52 -22.03 7.96
C ASP A 516 -13.10 -21.50 8.22
N PRO A 517 -12.91 -20.43 9.03
CA PRO A 517 -11.57 -19.93 9.37
C PRO A 517 -10.65 -21.00 9.99
N ALA A 518 -11.20 -22.02 10.65
CA ALA A 518 -10.38 -23.09 11.22
C ALA A 518 -9.98 -24.17 10.18
N GLY A 519 -10.36 -24.01 8.91
CA GLY A 519 -10.01 -24.95 7.84
C GLY A 519 -10.73 -26.30 7.92
N ARG A 520 -11.92 -26.37 8.51
CA ARG A 520 -12.66 -27.64 8.65
C ARG A 520 -13.47 -28.02 7.41
N SER A 521 -14.12 -27.03 6.79
CA SER A 521 -14.96 -27.23 5.60
C SER A 521 -15.09 -25.97 4.74
N ALA A 522 -15.50 -26.18 3.48
CA ALA A 522 -15.86 -25.14 2.53
C ALA A 522 -17.13 -25.52 1.78
N ARG A 523 -18.01 -24.56 1.49
CA ARG A 523 -19.31 -24.81 0.86
C ARG A 523 -19.58 -23.85 -0.30
N TRP A 524 -20.09 -24.38 -1.40
CA TRP A 524 -20.61 -23.62 -2.53
C TRP A 524 -22.12 -23.80 -2.62
N LEU A 525 -22.83 -22.71 -2.89
CA LEU A 525 -24.24 -22.70 -3.22
C LEU A 525 -24.42 -22.17 -4.65
N PHE A 526 -25.03 -22.96 -5.51
CA PHE A 526 -25.25 -22.64 -6.91
C PHE A 526 -26.73 -22.49 -7.24
N CYS A 527 -27.00 -21.66 -8.24
CA CYS A 527 -28.25 -21.62 -8.98
C CYS A 527 -27.91 -21.84 -10.45
N VAL A 528 -28.18 -23.05 -10.95
CA VAL A 528 -27.73 -23.48 -12.28
C VAL A 528 -28.90 -23.39 -13.27
N PRO A 529 -28.77 -22.64 -14.37
CA PRO A 529 -29.81 -22.59 -15.39
C PRO A 529 -29.91 -23.90 -16.17
N CYS A 530 -31.13 -24.41 -16.33
CA CYS A 530 -31.44 -25.70 -16.95
C CYS A 530 -32.27 -25.58 -18.24
N GLY A 531 -32.35 -24.39 -18.84
CA GLY A 531 -33.17 -24.11 -20.02
C GLY A 531 -34.60 -23.70 -19.68
N MET A 532 -35.33 -23.14 -20.67
CA MET A 532 -36.74 -22.72 -20.55
C MET A 532 -37.06 -21.80 -19.35
N GLY A 533 -36.10 -20.97 -18.94
CA GLY A 533 -36.23 -20.09 -17.77
C GLY A 533 -36.27 -20.84 -16.43
N ARG A 534 -35.86 -22.11 -16.39
CA ARG A 534 -35.81 -22.94 -15.18
C ARG A 534 -34.40 -23.00 -14.60
N THR A 535 -34.33 -23.17 -13.29
CA THR A 535 -33.06 -23.30 -12.55
C THR A 535 -33.08 -24.46 -11.58
N VAL A 536 -31.91 -24.90 -11.12
CA VAL A 536 -31.77 -25.83 -9.99
C VAL A 536 -30.83 -25.26 -8.95
N SER A 537 -31.21 -25.38 -7.67
CA SER A 537 -30.37 -24.99 -6.53
C SER A 537 -29.56 -26.19 -6.03
N LEU A 538 -28.23 -26.06 -6.01
CA LEU A 538 -27.30 -27.12 -5.59
C LEU A 538 -26.36 -26.60 -4.50
N SER A 539 -26.02 -27.44 -3.52
CA SER A 539 -24.92 -27.18 -2.59
C SER A 539 -23.84 -28.23 -2.70
N PHE A 540 -22.58 -27.78 -2.78
CA PHE A 540 -21.40 -28.65 -2.70
C PHE A 540 -20.65 -28.31 -1.41
N GLU A 541 -20.26 -29.29 -0.62
CA GLU A 541 -19.50 -29.10 0.62
C GLU A 541 -18.30 -30.03 0.62
N VAL A 542 -17.09 -29.46 0.79
CA VAL A 542 -15.85 -30.21 0.94
C VAL A 542 -15.39 -30.15 2.39
N ALA A 543 -15.02 -31.31 2.94
CA ALA A 543 -14.43 -31.43 4.27
C ALA A 543 -13.35 -32.51 4.29
N LEU A 544 -12.33 -32.31 5.14
CA LEU A 544 -11.31 -33.32 5.41
C LEU A 544 -11.70 -34.15 6.64
N ALA A 545 -11.35 -35.44 6.62
CA ALA A 545 -11.53 -36.32 7.76
C ALA A 545 -10.44 -36.05 8.80
N GLN A 546 -10.82 -35.67 10.02
CA GLN A 546 -9.90 -35.35 11.09
C GLN A 546 -8.97 -36.52 11.39
N GLY A 547 -7.66 -36.28 11.31
CA GLY A 547 -6.63 -37.28 11.55
C GLY A 547 -6.39 -38.29 10.43
N PHE A 548 -7.04 -38.19 9.26
CA PHE A 548 -6.92 -39.17 8.18
C PHE A 548 -6.69 -38.52 6.81
N ASN A 549 -6.03 -39.25 5.91
CA ASN A 549 -5.87 -38.85 4.51
C ASN A 549 -7.15 -39.11 3.70
N ALA A 550 -8.24 -38.43 4.06
CA ALA A 550 -9.51 -38.55 3.35
C ALA A 550 -10.22 -37.21 3.20
N ALA A 551 -10.84 -37.02 2.04
CA ALA A 551 -11.67 -35.87 1.71
C ALA A 551 -13.06 -36.34 1.27
N ARG A 552 -14.09 -35.58 1.64
CA ARG A 552 -15.48 -35.81 1.22
C ARG A 552 -16.00 -34.59 0.48
N LEU A 553 -16.60 -34.83 -0.68
CA LEU A 553 -17.49 -33.89 -1.35
C LEU A 553 -18.94 -34.35 -1.14
N LYS A 554 -19.69 -33.61 -0.32
CA LYS A 554 -21.14 -33.79 -0.15
C LYS A 554 -21.89 -32.89 -1.12
N VAL A 555 -22.80 -33.48 -1.89
CA VAL A 555 -23.62 -32.78 -2.88
C VAL A 555 -25.08 -32.94 -2.51
N ALA A 556 -25.83 -31.85 -2.50
CA ALA A 556 -27.28 -31.91 -2.27
C ALA A 556 -28.02 -31.00 -3.25
N ARG A 557 -29.14 -31.49 -3.76
CA ARG A 557 -30.13 -30.65 -4.42
C ARG A 557 -31.02 -30.03 -3.36
N GLN A 558 -30.95 -28.71 -3.26
CA GLN A 558 -31.66 -27.95 -2.23
C GLN A 558 -33.18 -28.02 -2.47
N VAL A 559 -33.95 -28.10 -1.38
CA VAL A 559 -35.40 -27.93 -1.43
C VAL A 559 -35.68 -26.48 -1.76
N SER A 560 -36.13 -26.22 -2.99
CA SER A 560 -36.37 -24.87 -3.48
C SER A 560 -37.85 -24.51 -3.34
N VAL A 561 -38.13 -23.36 -2.74
CA VAL A 561 -39.48 -22.76 -2.74
C VAL A 561 -39.73 -21.87 -3.97
N ARG A 562 -38.74 -21.79 -4.89
CA ARG A 562 -38.81 -20.92 -6.06
C ARG A 562 -39.72 -21.52 -7.13
N THR A 563 -40.50 -20.66 -7.79
CA THR A 563 -41.43 -21.07 -8.85
C THR A 563 -40.73 -21.49 -10.15
N ASP A 564 -39.47 -21.07 -10.33
CA ASP A 564 -38.63 -21.40 -11.48
C ASP A 564 -37.75 -22.65 -11.27
N ASP A 565 -37.86 -23.33 -10.12
CA ASP A 565 -37.14 -24.60 -9.92
C ASP A 565 -37.62 -25.68 -10.92
N VAL A 566 -36.70 -26.55 -11.34
CA VAL A 566 -37.01 -27.69 -12.20
C VAL A 566 -37.93 -28.68 -11.45
N LYS A 567 -38.98 -29.18 -12.10
CA LYS A 567 -39.83 -30.24 -11.52
C LYS A 567 -39.24 -31.63 -11.77
N GLY A 568 -39.28 -32.51 -10.77
CA GLY A 568 -38.71 -33.87 -10.86
C GLY A 568 -37.18 -33.86 -10.86
N SER A 569 -36.54 -35.01 -11.11
CA SER A 569 -35.09 -35.17 -10.92
C SER A 569 -34.22 -34.48 -11.99
N VAL A 570 -33.03 -34.03 -11.61
CA VAL A 570 -31.99 -33.59 -12.55
C VAL A 570 -30.82 -34.57 -12.52
N ARG A 571 -30.17 -34.76 -13.67
CA ARG A 571 -28.95 -35.57 -13.72
C ARG A 571 -27.75 -34.69 -13.45
N LEU A 572 -26.92 -35.06 -12.49
CA LEU A 572 -25.60 -34.47 -12.29
C LEU A 572 -24.54 -35.41 -12.84
N VAL A 573 -23.56 -34.85 -13.54
CA VAL A 573 -22.38 -35.56 -14.06
C VAL A 573 -21.14 -34.94 -13.44
N PHE A 574 -20.38 -35.71 -12.66
CA PHE A 574 -19.13 -35.28 -12.06
C PHE A 574 -17.94 -35.94 -12.73
N ARG A 575 -16.83 -35.22 -12.86
CA ARG A 575 -15.57 -35.76 -13.38
C ARG A 575 -14.40 -35.34 -12.48
N PRO A 576 -13.87 -36.25 -11.64
CA PRO A 576 -12.72 -35.97 -10.81
C PRO A 576 -11.44 -36.04 -11.64
N ASP A 577 -10.51 -35.13 -11.35
CA ASP A 577 -9.14 -35.15 -11.85
C ASP A 577 -8.22 -35.53 -10.68
N VAL A 578 -7.37 -36.54 -10.90
CA VAL A 578 -6.43 -37.12 -9.93
C VAL A 578 -5.01 -37.01 -10.45
N GLU A 579 -4.07 -37.00 -9.52
CA GLU A 579 -2.64 -37.02 -9.79
C GLU A 579 -1.94 -37.97 -8.81
N TRP A 580 -0.65 -38.18 -8.98
CA TRP A 580 0.18 -38.86 -7.98
C TRP A 580 1.58 -38.27 -8.00
N ARG A 581 1.77 -37.18 -7.25
CA ARG A 581 3.02 -36.43 -7.26
C ARG A 581 3.29 -35.72 -5.93
N SER A 582 4.55 -35.44 -5.67
CA SER A 582 4.89 -34.39 -4.70
C SER A 582 4.21 -33.09 -5.12
N PHE A 583 3.65 -32.39 -4.15
CA PHE A 583 3.13 -31.03 -4.31
C PHE A 583 4.15 -30.00 -4.86
N HIS A 584 5.46 -30.29 -4.84
CA HIS A 584 6.51 -29.46 -5.47
C HIS A 584 6.80 -29.78 -6.94
N ALA A 585 6.19 -30.83 -7.49
CA ALA A 585 6.34 -31.23 -8.89
C ALA A 585 5.05 -30.94 -9.68
N THR A 586 5.16 -31.00 -11.01
CA THR A 586 4.01 -31.03 -11.92
C THR A 586 3.96 -32.40 -12.61
N THR A 587 2.75 -32.90 -12.85
CA THR A 587 2.58 -34.12 -13.65
C THR A 587 2.79 -33.76 -15.12
N LYS A 588 3.65 -34.52 -15.80
CA LYS A 588 3.83 -34.47 -17.25
C LYS A 588 3.49 -35.83 -17.83
N ALA A 589 2.41 -35.90 -18.60
CA ALA A 589 1.86 -37.16 -19.11
C ALA A 589 2.90 -37.98 -19.91
N TYR A 590 3.68 -37.29 -20.74
CA TYR A 590 4.71 -37.87 -21.61
C TYR A 590 5.90 -38.48 -20.85
N GLN A 591 6.04 -38.24 -19.54
CA GLN A 591 7.10 -38.84 -18.71
C GLN A 591 6.74 -40.26 -18.22
N GLY A 592 5.70 -40.88 -18.79
CA GLY A 592 5.29 -42.26 -18.53
C GLY A 592 3.93 -42.38 -17.82
N ALA A 593 3.44 -41.30 -17.21
CA ALA A 593 2.15 -41.29 -16.54
C ALA A 593 0.99 -41.63 -17.49
N GLU A 594 1.08 -41.26 -18.78
CA GLU A 594 0.07 -41.57 -19.80
C GLU A 594 -0.23 -43.07 -19.95
N THR A 595 0.76 -43.92 -19.67
CA THR A 595 0.62 -45.38 -19.69
C THR A 595 0.35 -45.94 -18.29
N LEU A 596 1.10 -45.46 -17.30
CA LEU A 596 1.01 -45.96 -15.93
C LEU A 596 -0.39 -45.73 -15.34
N PHE A 597 -0.89 -44.48 -15.37
CA PHE A 597 -2.09 -44.12 -14.63
C PHE A 597 -3.35 -44.87 -15.09
N PRO A 598 -3.66 -45.00 -16.39
CA PRO A 598 -4.80 -45.81 -16.83
C PRO A 598 -4.69 -47.29 -16.43
N SER A 599 -3.48 -47.86 -16.45
CA SER A 599 -3.25 -49.26 -16.09
C SER A 599 -3.33 -49.53 -14.58
N SER A 600 -3.27 -48.47 -13.77
CA SER A 600 -3.29 -48.51 -12.31
C SER A 600 -4.68 -48.26 -11.71
N CYS A 601 -5.75 -48.40 -12.49
CA CYS A 601 -7.12 -48.28 -12.03
C CYS A 601 -7.78 -49.66 -11.87
N THR A 602 -8.27 -49.96 -10.68
CA THR A 602 -9.15 -51.11 -10.41
C THR A 602 -10.57 -50.61 -10.19
N VAL A 603 -11.47 -50.92 -11.12
CA VAL A 603 -12.89 -50.56 -11.03
C VAL A 603 -13.58 -51.35 -9.93
N LYS A 604 -14.36 -50.66 -9.10
CA LYS A 604 -15.24 -51.23 -8.08
C LYS A 604 -16.70 -50.96 -8.44
N GLU A 605 -17.62 -51.62 -7.74
CA GLU A 605 -19.06 -51.42 -7.93
C GLU A 605 -19.47 -49.97 -7.61
N ASP A 606 -18.84 -49.37 -6.61
CA ASP A 606 -19.14 -48.05 -6.07
C ASP A 606 -18.03 -47.02 -6.33
N GLY A 607 -17.09 -47.28 -7.25
CA GLY A 607 -15.99 -46.35 -7.52
C GLY A 607 -14.77 -46.94 -8.22
N VAL A 608 -13.59 -46.40 -7.90
CA VAL A 608 -12.30 -46.82 -8.47
C VAL A 608 -11.19 -46.73 -7.43
N GLU A 609 -10.33 -47.74 -7.42
CA GLU A 609 -9.03 -47.68 -6.72
C GLU A 609 -7.95 -47.30 -7.72
N PHE A 610 -7.15 -46.28 -7.38
CA PHE A 610 -6.01 -45.81 -8.15
C PHE A 610 -4.72 -46.11 -7.38
N HIS A 611 -3.88 -46.98 -7.93
CA HIS A 611 -2.67 -47.54 -7.29
C HIS A 611 -1.46 -47.47 -8.24
N PRO A 612 -0.99 -46.26 -8.62
CA PRO A 612 0.16 -46.12 -9.51
C PRO A 612 1.49 -46.58 -8.89
N TYR A 613 1.55 -46.66 -7.55
CA TYR A 613 2.71 -47.09 -6.77
C TYR A 613 2.24 -47.91 -5.54
N GLU A 614 3.01 -47.92 -4.44
CA GLU A 614 2.73 -48.79 -3.27
C GLU A 614 1.45 -48.43 -2.50
N ALA A 615 1.09 -47.15 -2.41
CA ALA A 615 -0.14 -46.71 -1.76
C ALA A 615 -1.33 -46.66 -2.73
N THR A 616 -2.54 -46.71 -2.17
CA THR A 616 -3.79 -46.74 -2.94
C THR A 616 -4.65 -45.53 -2.60
N PHE A 617 -5.11 -44.81 -3.62
CA PHE A 617 -6.18 -43.83 -3.52
C PHE A 617 -7.50 -44.48 -3.94
N ALA A 618 -8.39 -44.72 -2.98
CA ALA A 618 -9.74 -45.21 -3.21
C ALA A 618 -10.69 -44.03 -3.39
N PHE A 619 -11.39 -43.98 -4.52
CA PHE A 619 -12.43 -42.99 -4.81
C PHE A 619 -13.78 -43.68 -4.88
N SER A 620 -14.64 -43.44 -3.89
CA SER A 620 -15.96 -44.07 -3.76
C SER A 620 -17.10 -43.07 -3.91
N VAL A 621 -18.25 -43.60 -4.33
CA VAL A 621 -19.47 -42.86 -4.67
C VAL A 621 -20.64 -43.45 -3.90
N LYS A 622 -21.38 -42.60 -3.20
CA LYS A 622 -22.64 -42.98 -2.54
C LYS A 622 -23.78 -42.16 -3.11
N GLY A 623 -24.84 -42.84 -3.55
CA GLY A 623 -26.01 -42.20 -4.16
C GLY A 623 -25.79 -41.78 -5.63
N GLY A 624 -24.87 -42.46 -6.34
CA GLY A 624 -24.60 -42.27 -7.77
C GLY A 624 -23.94 -43.50 -8.39
N VAL A 625 -23.66 -43.43 -9.68
CA VAL A 625 -23.07 -44.52 -10.48
C VAL A 625 -21.73 -44.04 -11.05
N TYR A 626 -20.67 -44.80 -10.80
CA TYR A 626 -19.36 -44.58 -11.39
C TYR A 626 -19.28 -45.24 -12.78
N HIS A 627 -18.69 -44.51 -13.74
CA HIS A 627 -18.43 -44.96 -15.10
C HIS A 627 -16.93 -44.86 -15.37
N HIS A 628 -16.30 -46.00 -15.61
CA HIS A 628 -14.88 -46.05 -15.92
C HIS A 628 -14.64 -45.61 -17.38
N GLU A 629 -14.03 -44.44 -17.55
CA GLU A 629 -13.71 -43.88 -18.85
C GLU A 629 -12.50 -42.95 -18.70
N PRO A 630 -11.26 -43.49 -18.69
CA PRO A 630 -10.05 -42.70 -18.48
C PRO A 630 -9.88 -41.57 -19.51
N GLN A 631 -9.45 -40.39 -19.06
CA GLN A 631 -9.20 -39.22 -19.93
C GLN A 631 -8.04 -38.37 -19.40
N TRP A 632 -7.24 -37.84 -20.32
CA TRP A 632 -6.21 -36.83 -20.04
C TRP A 632 -6.67 -35.42 -20.41
N THR A 633 -6.26 -34.44 -19.61
CA THR A 633 -6.31 -33.01 -19.94
C THR A 633 -4.89 -32.46 -19.91
N TYR A 634 -4.38 -32.01 -21.05
CA TYR A 634 -3.00 -31.56 -21.20
C TYR A 634 -2.86 -30.04 -21.04
N ASN A 635 -1.68 -29.60 -20.62
CA ASN A 635 -1.30 -28.18 -20.53
C ASN A 635 -2.28 -27.33 -19.71
N VAL A 636 -2.74 -27.84 -18.57
CA VAL A 636 -3.54 -27.08 -17.61
C VAL A 636 -2.68 -25.97 -17.01
N SER A 637 -3.14 -24.73 -17.12
CA SER A 637 -2.38 -23.53 -16.72
C SER A 637 -2.22 -23.42 -15.20
N HIS A 638 -0.98 -23.19 -14.75
CA HIS A 638 -0.60 -22.83 -13.39
C HIS A 638 -0.05 -21.39 -13.38
N ALA A 639 -0.95 -20.41 -13.45
CA ALA A 639 -0.58 -18.99 -13.59
C ALA A 639 0.27 -18.47 -12.44
N GLU A 640 0.11 -19.02 -11.23
CA GLU A 640 0.88 -18.60 -10.05
C GLU A 640 2.32 -19.10 -10.10
N GLU A 641 2.55 -20.34 -10.55
CA GLU A 641 3.91 -20.86 -10.79
C GLU A 641 4.59 -20.14 -11.95
N ALA A 642 3.87 -19.86 -13.04
CA ALA A 642 4.39 -19.06 -14.16
C ALA A 642 4.87 -17.66 -13.68
N ALA A 643 4.11 -17.01 -12.82
CA ALA A 643 4.48 -15.72 -12.24
C ALA A 643 5.72 -15.79 -11.32
N ARG A 644 6.05 -16.97 -10.78
CA ARG A 644 7.27 -17.25 -10.00
C ARG A 644 8.45 -17.73 -10.86
N GLY A 645 8.33 -17.66 -12.20
CA GLY A 645 9.36 -18.17 -13.12
C GLY A 645 9.50 -19.69 -13.14
N GLN A 646 8.52 -20.43 -12.58
CA GLN A 646 8.48 -21.89 -12.56
C GLN A 646 7.67 -22.43 -13.75
N ASP A 647 7.58 -23.75 -13.89
CA ASP A 647 6.76 -24.37 -14.95
C ASP A 647 5.27 -24.00 -14.77
N GLY A 648 4.77 -23.21 -15.72
CA GLY A 648 3.43 -22.65 -15.70
C GLY A 648 2.32 -23.60 -16.12
N SER A 649 2.57 -24.91 -16.22
CA SER A 649 1.56 -25.88 -16.66
C SER A 649 1.76 -27.31 -16.14
N GLY A 650 0.68 -28.09 -16.09
CA GLY A 650 0.72 -29.53 -15.80
C GLY A 650 -0.38 -30.30 -16.54
N ASP A 651 -0.29 -31.63 -16.52
CA ASP A 651 -1.27 -32.52 -17.14
C ASP A 651 -2.10 -33.23 -16.06
N LEU A 652 -3.41 -33.35 -16.26
CA LEU A 652 -4.33 -33.98 -15.31
C LEU A 652 -4.93 -35.27 -15.89
N PHE A 653 -5.00 -36.29 -15.05
CA PHE A 653 -5.63 -37.57 -15.38
C PHE A 653 -6.99 -37.68 -14.69
N SER A 654 -7.96 -38.26 -15.38
CA SER A 654 -9.29 -38.52 -14.82
C SER A 654 -9.64 -39.98 -15.06
N PRO A 655 -9.86 -40.79 -14.00
CA PRO A 655 -10.09 -42.24 -14.15
C PRO A 655 -11.47 -42.56 -14.73
N GLY A 656 -12.42 -41.63 -14.69
CA GLY A 656 -13.79 -41.83 -15.12
C GLY A 656 -14.69 -40.68 -14.71
N TRP A 657 -16.01 -40.88 -14.80
CA TRP A 657 -17.02 -39.90 -14.42
C TRP A 657 -18.15 -40.55 -13.61
N ILE A 658 -18.94 -39.74 -12.94
CA ILE A 658 -20.02 -40.16 -12.04
C ILE A 658 -21.32 -39.55 -12.54
N SER A 659 -22.40 -40.32 -12.56
CA SER A 659 -23.76 -39.79 -12.76
C SER A 659 -24.65 -40.04 -11.56
N ALA A 660 -25.52 -39.08 -11.23
CA ALA A 660 -26.64 -39.34 -10.34
C ALA A 660 -27.86 -38.49 -10.68
N ASP A 661 -29.04 -39.10 -10.57
CA ASP A 661 -30.32 -38.46 -10.80
C ASP A 661 -30.89 -38.02 -9.43
N LEU A 662 -30.91 -36.72 -9.16
CA LEU A 662 -31.32 -36.15 -7.87
C LEU A 662 -32.68 -35.45 -7.95
N ALA A 663 -33.66 -35.93 -7.20
CA ALA A 663 -34.88 -35.20 -6.89
C ALA A 663 -34.61 -34.09 -5.85
N SER A 664 -35.59 -33.21 -5.66
CA SER A 664 -35.50 -32.14 -4.66
C SER A 664 -35.35 -32.73 -3.27
N GLY A 665 -34.28 -32.37 -2.54
CA GLY A 665 -33.95 -32.91 -1.22
C GLY A 665 -33.01 -34.11 -1.25
N ASP A 666 -32.74 -34.71 -2.41
CA ASP A 666 -31.77 -35.80 -2.55
C ASP A 666 -30.33 -35.27 -2.48
N GLY A 667 -29.40 -36.18 -2.18
CA GLY A 667 -27.97 -35.90 -2.20
C GLY A 667 -27.12 -37.12 -2.55
N MET A 668 -25.84 -36.87 -2.83
CA MET A 668 -24.81 -37.88 -3.04
C MET A 668 -23.52 -37.48 -2.35
N GLU A 669 -22.60 -38.42 -2.18
CA GLU A 669 -21.29 -38.18 -1.60
C GLU A 669 -20.20 -38.80 -2.48
N LEU A 670 -19.11 -38.06 -2.70
CA LEU A 670 -17.87 -38.58 -3.26
C LEU A 670 -16.81 -38.57 -2.15
N VAL A 671 -16.11 -39.67 -1.96
CA VAL A 671 -15.08 -39.80 -0.93
C VAL A 671 -13.78 -40.28 -1.57
N GLY A 672 -12.71 -39.51 -1.37
CA GLY A 672 -11.35 -39.91 -1.72
C GLY A 672 -10.57 -40.24 -0.45
N GLU A 673 -10.01 -41.44 -0.37
CA GLU A 673 -9.23 -41.93 0.79
C GLU A 673 -7.91 -42.52 0.32
N VAL A 674 -6.80 -42.13 0.96
CA VAL A 674 -5.48 -42.72 0.71
C VAL A 674 -5.18 -43.75 1.81
N SER A 675 -4.77 -44.93 1.39
CA SER A 675 -4.35 -46.04 2.25
C SER A 675 -2.95 -46.52 1.87
N GLY A 676 -2.25 -47.15 2.81
CA GLY A 676 -0.87 -47.64 2.63
C GLY A 676 0.22 -46.62 2.99
N ILE A 677 -0.13 -45.35 3.23
CA ILE A 677 0.76 -44.30 3.74
C ILE A 677 0.02 -43.40 4.74
N GLY A 678 0.79 -42.72 5.59
CA GLY A 678 0.28 -41.69 6.49
C GLY A 678 -0.54 -42.22 7.66
N PRO A 679 -1.39 -41.36 8.26
CA PRO A 679 -2.22 -41.73 9.40
C PRO A 679 -3.11 -42.94 9.07
N VAL A 680 -2.86 -44.06 9.75
CA VAL A 680 -3.52 -45.33 9.45
C VAL A 680 -4.92 -45.34 10.02
N ARG A 681 -5.89 -45.68 9.17
CA ARG A 681 -7.27 -45.91 9.56
C ARG A 681 -7.38 -47.19 10.39
N GLY A 682 -7.71 -47.06 11.68
CA GLY A 682 -8.19 -48.17 12.50
C GLY A 682 -9.67 -48.52 12.20
N ALA A 683 -10.33 -49.28 13.07
CA ALA A 683 -11.77 -49.59 12.92
C ALA A 683 -12.73 -48.40 13.17
N ALA A 684 -12.19 -47.20 13.46
CA ALA A 684 -12.97 -46.03 13.79
C ALA A 684 -13.64 -45.39 12.56
N PRO A 685 -14.87 -44.84 12.69
CA PRO A 685 -15.51 -44.09 11.61
C PRO A 685 -14.79 -42.77 11.36
N LEU A 686 -14.74 -42.34 10.09
CA LEU A 686 -14.21 -41.04 9.71
C LEU A 686 -15.06 -39.92 10.34
N ARG A 687 -14.40 -38.98 11.00
CA ARG A 687 -15.01 -37.76 11.52
C ARG A 687 -14.73 -36.63 10.55
N TRP A 688 -15.78 -36.11 9.93
CA TRP A 688 -15.69 -34.98 9.03
C TRP A 688 -15.69 -33.68 9.83
N GLY A 689 -14.94 -32.68 9.40
CA GLY A 689 -15.06 -31.33 9.96
C GLY A 689 -16.47 -30.79 9.73
N GLU A 690 -17.35 -30.87 10.73
CA GLU A 690 -18.67 -30.24 10.66
C GLU A 690 -18.53 -28.74 10.90
N ALA A 691 -19.29 -27.94 10.16
CA ALA A 691 -19.39 -26.51 10.44
C ALA A 691 -20.07 -26.32 11.79
N SER A 692 -19.33 -25.85 12.79
CA SER A 692 -19.85 -25.61 14.15
C SER A 692 -20.75 -24.39 14.27
N TYR A 693 -21.07 -23.71 13.16
CA TYR A 693 -21.88 -22.49 13.15
C TYR A 693 -22.65 -22.27 11.83
N GLU A 694 -23.83 -21.66 11.92
CA GLU A 694 -24.51 -21.08 10.75
C GLU A 694 -23.70 -19.88 10.24
N PRO A 695 -23.24 -19.87 8.97
CA PRO A 695 -22.38 -18.79 8.48
C PRO A 695 -23.11 -17.45 8.43
N ALA A 696 -22.86 -16.57 9.40
CA ALA A 696 -23.35 -15.19 9.43
C ALA A 696 -22.81 -14.34 8.24
N GLY A 697 -21.92 -14.89 7.41
CA GLY A 697 -21.28 -14.25 6.27
C GLY A 697 -20.08 -13.38 6.64
N VAL A 698 -20.09 -12.81 7.85
CA VAL A 698 -18.99 -12.05 8.42
C VAL A 698 -18.78 -12.41 9.90
N LEU A 699 -17.55 -12.30 10.37
CA LEU A 699 -17.20 -12.40 11.79
C LEU A 699 -16.56 -11.09 12.28
N PRO A 700 -16.72 -10.74 13.56
CA PRO A 700 -15.88 -9.72 14.17
C PRO A 700 -14.39 -10.11 14.08
N PHE A 701 -13.52 -9.11 14.07
CA PHE A 701 -12.09 -9.27 13.79
C PHE A 701 -11.37 -10.27 14.71
N GLU A 702 -11.50 -10.14 16.03
CA GLU A 702 -10.82 -11.02 17.00
C GLU A 702 -11.32 -12.48 16.99
N PRO A 703 -12.64 -12.76 17.00
CA PRO A 703 -13.14 -14.13 16.88
C PRO A 703 -12.69 -14.83 15.60
N ALA A 704 -12.56 -14.11 14.48
CA ALA A 704 -12.06 -14.66 13.23
C ALA A 704 -10.59 -15.11 13.36
N LEU A 705 -9.72 -14.23 13.87
CA LEU A 705 -8.30 -14.53 14.07
C LEU A 705 -8.08 -15.69 15.05
N ARG A 706 -8.83 -15.72 16.16
CA ARG A 706 -8.76 -16.82 17.15
C ARG A 706 -9.11 -18.17 16.52
N ARG A 707 -10.15 -18.21 15.67
CA ARG A 707 -10.53 -19.44 14.94
C ARG A 707 -9.48 -19.84 13.91
N ALA A 708 -8.89 -18.86 13.23
CA ALA A 708 -7.86 -19.08 12.20
C ALA A 708 -6.59 -19.76 12.73
N LEU A 709 -6.26 -19.62 14.03
CA LEU A 709 -5.15 -20.36 14.64
C LEU A 709 -5.30 -21.89 14.49
N GLY A 710 -6.53 -22.40 14.51
CA GLY A 710 -6.81 -23.83 14.46
C GLY A 710 -6.34 -24.51 13.17
N LEU A 711 -6.19 -23.76 12.06
CA LEU A 711 -5.72 -24.29 10.78
C LEU A 711 -4.27 -24.83 10.86
N PHE A 712 -3.44 -24.22 11.71
CA PHE A 712 -1.99 -24.44 11.74
C PHE A 712 -1.55 -25.48 12.77
N ILE A 713 -2.37 -25.74 13.78
CA ILE A 713 -2.05 -26.66 14.87
C ILE A 713 -2.34 -28.09 14.41
N VAL A 714 -1.30 -28.93 14.40
CA VAL A 714 -1.39 -30.31 13.92
C VAL A 714 -0.71 -31.28 14.90
N LYS A 715 -1.13 -32.54 14.83
CA LYS A 715 -0.57 -33.64 15.62
C LYS A 715 0.89 -33.89 15.24
N ARG A 716 1.71 -34.17 16.26
CA ARG A 716 3.08 -34.65 16.12
C ARG A 716 3.38 -35.67 17.22
N ASP A 717 3.52 -36.94 16.86
CA ASP A 717 3.60 -38.06 17.80
C ASP A 717 2.43 -37.97 18.84
N ASP A 718 2.74 -38.01 20.13
CA ASP A 718 1.78 -37.80 21.23
C ASP A 718 1.61 -36.31 21.61
N LEU A 719 2.28 -35.40 20.89
CA LEU A 719 2.30 -33.95 21.10
C LEU A 719 1.63 -33.19 19.94
N LYS A 720 1.89 -31.89 19.87
CA LYS A 720 1.43 -30.98 18.82
C LYS A 720 2.61 -30.22 18.22
N THR A 721 2.45 -29.78 16.98
CA THR A 721 3.34 -28.86 16.29
C THR A 721 2.54 -27.85 15.46
N VAL A 722 3.23 -26.93 14.80
CA VAL A 722 2.64 -25.85 14.00
C VAL A 722 3.16 -25.97 12.56
N ILE A 723 2.26 -26.06 11.59
CA ILE A 723 2.62 -25.82 10.19
C ILE A 723 2.81 -24.31 10.01
N ALA A 724 4.00 -23.87 9.61
CA ALA A 724 4.34 -22.45 9.47
C ALA A 724 3.43 -21.73 8.45
N GLY A 725 3.02 -22.45 7.40
CA GLY A 725 1.87 -22.06 6.59
C GLY A 725 1.67 -22.90 5.33
N TYR A 726 0.54 -22.66 4.67
CA TYR A 726 0.08 -23.42 3.52
C TYR A 726 0.25 -22.66 2.19
N PRO A 727 0.70 -23.35 1.12
CA PRO A 727 0.67 -24.80 1.00
C PRO A 727 1.99 -25.53 1.23
N TRP A 728 3.15 -24.85 1.26
CA TRP A 728 4.46 -25.51 1.14
C TRP A 728 5.32 -25.60 2.41
N PHE A 729 4.99 -24.93 3.51
CA PHE A 729 5.80 -25.06 4.72
C PHE A 729 5.35 -26.24 5.61
N LEU A 730 6.30 -26.75 6.38
CA LEU A 730 6.10 -27.73 7.46
C LEU A 730 6.29 -27.03 8.82
N ASP A 731 6.77 -27.75 9.84
CA ASP A 731 7.14 -27.18 11.12
C ASP A 731 8.51 -26.50 11.07
N TRP A 732 8.48 -25.17 11.24
CA TRP A 732 9.66 -24.31 11.33
C TRP A 732 9.78 -23.76 12.75
N GLY A 733 10.96 -23.90 13.36
CA GLY A 733 11.19 -23.55 14.76
C GLY A 733 10.90 -22.08 15.04
N ARG A 734 11.52 -21.16 14.28
CA ARG A 734 11.30 -19.72 14.40
C ARG A 734 9.81 -19.36 14.31
N ASP A 735 9.14 -19.78 13.24
CA ASP A 735 7.73 -19.52 12.98
C ASP A 735 6.83 -20.09 14.07
N THR A 736 7.17 -21.28 14.58
CA THR A 736 6.44 -21.92 15.69
C THR A 736 6.52 -21.09 16.96
N PHE A 737 7.71 -20.60 17.33
CA PHE A 737 7.85 -19.76 18.53
C PHE A 737 7.10 -18.43 18.37
N ILE A 738 7.17 -17.78 17.21
CA ILE A 738 6.38 -16.56 16.97
C ILE A 738 4.87 -16.85 16.97
N PHE A 739 4.44 -18.00 16.42
CA PHE A 739 3.06 -18.45 16.45
C PHE A 739 2.52 -18.63 17.88
N MET A 740 3.31 -19.27 18.73
CA MET A 740 2.90 -19.58 20.10
C MET A 740 2.63 -18.35 20.95
N ARG A 741 3.24 -17.20 20.67
CA ARG A 741 2.95 -15.96 21.40
C ARG A 741 1.47 -15.57 21.27
N GLY A 742 0.90 -15.73 20.07
CA GLY A 742 -0.53 -15.55 19.83
C GLY A 742 -1.39 -16.62 20.52
N MET A 743 -0.96 -17.88 20.53
CA MET A 743 -1.64 -18.96 21.26
C MET A 743 -1.68 -18.71 22.78
N ILE A 744 -0.56 -18.29 23.37
CA ILE A 744 -0.43 -17.96 24.79
C ILE A 744 -1.32 -16.75 25.12
N ALA A 745 -1.31 -15.71 24.28
CA ALA A 745 -2.20 -14.55 24.43
C ALA A 745 -3.67 -14.96 24.37
N ALA A 746 -4.01 -15.90 23.47
CA ALA A 746 -5.34 -16.47 23.32
C ALA A 746 -5.74 -17.46 24.44
N GLY A 747 -4.82 -17.84 25.34
CA GLY A 747 -5.11 -18.75 26.46
C GLY A 747 -5.02 -20.24 26.10
N MET A 748 -4.41 -20.61 24.97
CA MET A 748 -4.19 -22.00 24.54
C MET A 748 -2.98 -22.62 25.26
N ILE A 749 -3.01 -22.62 26.59
CA ILE A 749 -1.85 -22.92 27.45
C ILE A 749 -1.37 -24.36 27.32
N ALA A 750 -2.28 -25.34 27.35
CA ALA A 750 -1.92 -26.76 27.28
C ALA A 750 -1.20 -27.11 25.97
N ASP A 751 -1.75 -26.64 24.84
CA ASP A 751 -1.15 -26.84 23.52
C ASP A 751 0.22 -26.14 23.39
N SER A 752 0.34 -24.92 23.94
CA SER A 752 1.60 -24.17 23.94
C SER A 752 2.69 -24.90 24.73
N VAL A 753 2.34 -25.51 25.87
CA VAL A 753 3.28 -26.31 26.67
C VAL A 753 3.70 -27.58 25.93
N ALA A 754 2.76 -28.27 25.28
CA ALA A 754 3.07 -29.49 24.51
C ALA A 754 4.08 -29.20 23.39
N ILE A 755 3.87 -28.11 22.64
CA ILE A 755 4.78 -27.68 21.56
C ILE A 755 6.15 -27.28 22.13
N LEU A 756 6.20 -26.44 23.17
CA LEU A 756 7.47 -26.02 23.80
C LEU A 756 8.28 -27.22 24.31
N ARG A 757 7.62 -28.24 24.88
CA ARG A 757 8.28 -29.46 25.32
C ARG A 757 8.83 -30.28 24.15
N ALA A 758 8.12 -30.34 23.03
CA ALA A 758 8.59 -31.02 21.83
C ALA A 758 9.91 -30.40 21.34
N PHE A 759 9.99 -29.07 21.24
CA PHE A 759 11.21 -28.37 20.82
C PHE A 759 12.34 -28.45 21.86
N ALA A 760 12.02 -28.31 23.15
CA ALA A 760 13.03 -28.38 24.22
C ALA A 760 13.77 -29.73 24.26
N ALA A 761 13.14 -30.82 23.81
CA ALA A 761 13.76 -32.13 23.71
C ALA A 761 14.87 -32.21 22.64
N PHE A 762 14.92 -31.27 21.70
CA PHE A 762 15.95 -31.19 20.65
C PHE A 762 17.05 -30.17 20.96
N GLU A 763 17.06 -29.56 22.15
CA GLU A 763 18.13 -28.66 22.57
C GLU A 763 19.46 -29.39 22.66
N GLU A 764 20.47 -28.80 22.04
CA GLU A 764 21.84 -29.30 22.09
C GLU A 764 22.81 -28.14 21.85
N GLY A 765 23.79 -28.00 22.73
CA GLY A 765 24.83 -26.96 22.63
C GLY A 765 24.29 -25.52 22.63
N GLY A 766 23.13 -25.29 23.24
CA GLY A 766 22.45 -24.00 23.25
C GLY A 766 21.70 -23.66 21.96
N THR A 767 21.52 -24.64 21.06
CA THR A 767 20.81 -24.45 19.80
C THR A 767 19.53 -25.27 19.75
N LEU A 768 18.51 -24.73 19.07
CA LEU A 768 17.25 -25.42 18.76
C LEU A 768 17.15 -25.58 17.25
N PRO A 769 16.52 -26.66 16.76
CA PRO A 769 16.30 -26.84 15.33
C PRO A 769 15.35 -25.80 14.76
N ASN A 770 15.68 -25.27 13.58
CA ASN A 770 14.78 -24.45 12.79
C ASN A 770 13.87 -25.32 11.90
N ILE A 771 14.24 -26.57 11.61
CA ILE A 771 13.38 -27.52 10.88
C ILE A 771 13.34 -28.85 11.63
N ILE A 772 12.17 -29.48 11.72
CA ILE A 772 12.03 -30.83 12.23
C ILE A 772 11.44 -31.72 11.14
N TYR A 773 12.12 -32.83 10.81
CA TYR A 773 11.65 -33.84 9.85
C TYR A 773 11.50 -35.17 10.57
N GLY A 774 10.27 -35.59 10.89
CA GLY A 774 10.07 -36.80 11.70
C GLY A 774 10.92 -36.74 12.98
N GLN A 775 11.62 -37.80 13.36
CA GLN A 775 12.47 -37.80 14.56
C GLN A 775 13.84 -37.11 14.37
N THR A 776 14.08 -36.46 13.22
CA THR A 776 15.36 -35.80 12.91
C THR A 776 15.22 -34.28 12.95
N ALA A 777 16.20 -33.61 13.54
CA ALA A 777 16.38 -32.17 13.50
C ALA A 777 17.23 -31.80 12.28
N GLY A 778 16.78 -30.82 11.50
CA GLY A 778 17.53 -30.22 10.41
C GLY A 778 17.69 -28.71 10.62
N ASN A 779 18.74 -28.12 10.03
CA ASN A 779 19.02 -26.69 10.04
C ASN A 779 18.97 -26.04 11.45
N ARG A 780 20.12 -25.85 12.08
CA ARG A 780 20.25 -25.10 13.35
C ARG A 780 20.80 -23.70 13.14
N ASP A 781 20.79 -23.20 11.91
CA ASP A 781 21.38 -21.93 11.51
C ASP A 781 20.40 -20.78 11.79
N THR A 782 20.19 -20.53 13.08
CA THR A 782 19.28 -19.50 13.58
C THR A 782 19.82 -18.90 14.87
N SER A 783 19.79 -17.57 14.98
CA SER A 783 20.14 -16.83 16.21
C SER A 783 18.93 -16.31 16.96
N ASP A 784 17.79 -16.15 16.29
CA ASP A 784 16.55 -15.59 16.85
C ASP A 784 15.60 -16.65 17.41
N ALA A 785 15.47 -17.82 16.78
CA ALA A 785 14.53 -18.86 17.21
C ALA A 785 14.66 -19.24 18.70
N GLN A 786 15.88 -19.41 19.20
CA GLN A 786 16.17 -19.73 20.60
C GLN A 786 15.74 -18.61 21.55
N LEU A 787 15.91 -17.35 21.12
CA LEU A 787 15.48 -16.21 21.91
C LEU A 787 13.96 -16.05 21.89
N PHE A 788 13.29 -16.35 20.77
CA PHE A 788 11.84 -16.44 20.71
C PHE A 788 11.28 -17.59 21.56
N PHE A 789 11.97 -18.73 21.64
CA PHE A 789 11.63 -19.80 22.58
C PHE A 789 11.66 -19.30 24.02
N ILE A 790 12.74 -18.62 24.44
CA ILE A 790 12.85 -18.04 25.79
C ILE A 790 11.72 -17.02 26.02
N ARG A 791 11.39 -16.21 25.01
CA ARG A 791 10.29 -15.25 25.07
C ARG A 791 8.94 -15.94 25.32
N CYS A 792 8.64 -17.04 24.64
CA CYS A 792 7.43 -17.82 24.87
C CYS A 792 7.36 -18.38 26.29
N VAL A 793 8.47 -18.93 26.80
CA VAL A 793 8.54 -19.46 28.17
C VAL A 793 8.33 -18.35 29.21
N ARG A 794 8.85 -17.14 28.95
CA ARG A 794 8.60 -15.95 29.77
C ARG A 794 7.12 -15.55 29.76
N GLU A 795 6.51 -15.40 28.60
CA GLU A 795 5.10 -15.01 28.46
C GLU A 795 4.15 -16.05 29.11
N LEU A 796 4.48 -17.34 28.98
CA LEU A 796 3.78 -18.42 29.67
C LEU A 796 3.91 -18.29 31.21
N ALA A 797 5.10 -18.00 31.72
CA ALA A 797 5.31 -17.80 33.15
C ALA A 797 4.55 -16.57 33.70
N GLU A 798 4.46 -15.50 32.91
CA GLU A 798 3.72 -14.27 33.25
C GLU A 798 2.19 -14.50 33.29
N LYS A 799 1.65 -15.42 32.49
CA LYS A 799 0.22 -15.81 32.51
C LYS A 799 -0.19 -16.66 33.73
N GLY A 800 0.77 -17.25 34.45
CA GLY A 800 0.56 -17.99 35.71
C GLY A 800 0.78 -19.51 35.61
N ALA A 801 1.29 -20.10 36.70
CA ALA A 801 1.80 -21.49 36.74
C ALA A 801 0.74 -22.59 37.04
N GLY A 802 -0.56 -22.28 36.99
CA GLY A 802 -1.62 -23.22 37.33
C GLY A 802 -1.63 -24.43 36.41
N GLY A 803 -1.30 -25.62 36.93
CA GLY A 803 -1.34 -26.88 36.18
C GLY A 803 -0.11 -27.19 35.30
N VAL A 804 0.87 -26.29 35.20
CA VAL A 804 2.05 -26.42 34.30
C VAL A 804 3.39 -26.11 34.99
N ALA A 805 3.42 -26.06 36.33
CA ALA A 805 4.60 -25.67 37.11
C ALA A 805 5.82 -26.60 36.90
N SER A 806 5.58 -27.91 36.76
CA SER A 806 6.61 -28.91 36.45
C SER A 806 7.23 -28.68 35.07
N ASP A 807 6.39 -28.38 34.08
CA ASP A 807 6.84 -28.12 32.71
C ASP A 807 7.66 -26.84 32.64
N LEU A 808 7.19 -25.77 33.30
CA LEU A 808 7.94 -24.51 33.42
C LEU A 808 9.32 -24.68 34.05
N THR A 809 9.50 -25.64 34.96
CA THR A 809 10.80 -25.92 35.56
C THR A 809 11.78 -26.51 34.54
N ILE A 810 11.31 -27.46 33.71
CA ILE A 810 12.10 -28.06 32.63
C ILE A 810 12.45 -27.01 31.56
N LEU A 811 11.45 -26.22 31.14
CA LEU A 811 11.63 -25.19 30.13
C LEU A 811 12.61 -24.10 30.60
N ARG A 812 12.52 -23.66 31.88
CA ARG A 812 13.48 -22.70 32.46
C ARG A 812 14.91 -23.24 32.52
N LYS A 813 15.11 -24.54 32.72
CA LYS A 813 16.44 -25.15 32.62
C LYS A 813 16.99 -24.96 31.21
N THR A 814 16.21 -25.33 30.21
CA THR A 814 16.55 -25.18 28.78
C THR A 814 16.91 -23.73 28.44
N CYS A 815 16.14 -22.74 28.93
CA CYS A 815 16.45 -21.32 28.74
C CYS A 815 17.82 -20.92 29.31
N ARG A 816 18.19 -21.44 30.50
CA ARG A 816 19.50 -21.17 31.11
C ARG A 816 20.63 -21.81 30.31
N ASP A 817 20.43 -23.03 29.82
CA ASP A 817 21.41 -23.75 29.02
C ASP A 817 21.69 -22.99 27.70
N ILE A 818 20.65 -22.47 27.03
CA ILE A 818 20.78 -21.61 25.84
C ILE A 818 21.57 -20.33 26.16
N VAL A 819 21.20 -19.59 27.22
CA VAL A 819 21.89 -18.35 27.61
C VAL A 819 23.37 -18.60 27.90
N ALA A 820 23.69 -19.69 28.62
CA ALA A 820 25.07 -20.04 28.94
C ALA A 820 25.92 -20.24 27.68
N HIS A 821 25.38 -20.95 26.67
CA HIS A 821 26.09 -21.16 25.41
C HIS A 821 26.19 -19.90 24.55
N TYR A 822 25.20 -18.99 24.56
CA TYR A 822 25.34 -17.70 23.89
C TYR A 822 26.48 -16.86 24.50
N MET A 823 26.69 -16.95 25.83
CA MET A 823 27.79 -16.28 26.52
C MET A 823 29.17 -16.88 26.19
N THR A 824 29.26 -18.21 26.03
CA THR A 824 30.53 -18.91 25.76
C THR A 824 30.84 -19.11 24.27
N GLY A 825 29.82 -19.00 23.42
CA GLY A 825 29.86 -19.38 22.01
C GLY A 825 29.16 -20.71 21.73
N THR A 826 28.42 -20.79 20.61
CA THR A 826 27.82 -22.01 20.07
C THR A 826 28.66 -22.57 18.92
N ASP A 827 28.53 -23.87 18.63
CA ASP A 827 29.31 -24.54 17.57
C ASP A 827 29.03 -23.98 16.16
N ASN A 828 27.82 -23.45 15.94
CA ASN A 828 27.41 -22.80 14.68
C ASN A 828 27.79 -21.31 14.59
N GLY A 829 28.58 -20.79 15.56
CA GLY A 829 29.25 -19.49 15.46
C GLY A 829 28.57 -18.31 16.15
N ILE A 830 27.44 -18.51 16.84
CA ILE A 830 26.79 -17.45 17.64
C ILE A 830 27.65 -17.22 18.88
N ARG A 831 27.96 -15.96 19.21
CA ARG A 831 28.82 -15.65 20.36
C ARG A 831 28.58 -14.27 20.93
N MET A 832 28.74 -14.14 22.24
CA MET A 832 28.74 -12.83 22.91
C MET A 832 30.10 -12.13 22.79
N ASP A 833 30.08 -10.85 22.45
CA ASP A 833 31.23 -9.97 22.57
C ASP A 833 31.46 -9.60 24.04
N ALA A 834 32.63 -9.93 24.57
CA ALA A 834 32.93 -9.77 26.00
C ALA A 834 32.92 -8.29 26.44
N GLU A 835 33.31 -7.36 25.57
CA GLU A 835 33.37 -5.93 25.92
C GLU A 835 31.98 -5.31 25.97
N SER A 836 31.15 -5.51 24.95
CA SER A 836 29.82 -4.90 24.86
C SER A 836 28.69 -5.74 25.49
N GLY A 837 28.87 -7.05 25.61
CA GLY A 837 27.82 -8.01 25.96
C GLY A 837 26.85 -8.33 24.82
N LEU A 838 27.03 -7.72 23.64
CA LEU A 838 26.17 -7.93 22.47
C LEU A 838 26.42 -9.30 21.83
N VAL A 839 25.40 -9.88 21.20
CA VAL A 839 25.47 -11.19 20.54
C VAL A 839 25.76 -11.00 19.06
N TRP A 840 26.87 -11.57 18.61
CA TRP A 840 27.24 -11.66 17.21
C TRP A 840 26.49 -12.82 16.54
N SER A 841 25.93 -12.57 15.36
CA SER A 841 25.15 -13.49 14.53
C SER A 841 25.85 -13.75 13.19
N PRO A 842 25.96 -15.02 12.77
CA PRO A 842 26.36 -15.36 11.40
C PRO A 842 25.38 -14.87 10.33
N SER A 843 25.81 -14.94 9.07
CA SER A 843 24.96 -14.63 7.90
C SER A 843 23.77 -15.58 7.81
N HIS A 844 22.58 -15.06 7.49
CA HIS A 844 21.33 -15.83 7.31
C HIS A 844 20.71 -16.44 8.56
N PHE A 845 21.22 -16.12 9.75
CA PHE A 845 20.70 -16.69 11.01
C PHE A 845 19.50 -15.93 11.59
N THR A 846 19.15 -14.77 11.01
CA THR A 846 17.95 -13.99 11.39
C THR A 846 16.77 -14.36 10.50
N TRP A 847 15.55 -13.96 10.86
CA TRP A 847 14.37 -14.13 10.02
C TRP A 847 14.48 -13.57 8.60
N MET A 848 15.44 -12.67 8.34
CA MET A 848 15.79 -12.22 6.99
C MET A 848 16.85 -13.15 6.34
N ASP A 849 16.51 -14.41 6.07
CA ASP A 849 17.44 -15.54 5.86
C ASP A 849 17.75 -15.94 4.40
N THR A 850 17.54 -15.06 3.43
CA THR A 850 17.84 -15.39 2.00
C THR A 850 19.30 -15.79 1.77
N ASN A 851 19.54 -17.06 1.40
CA ASN A 851 20.87 -17.61 1.15
C ASN A 851 21.09 -18.01 -0.32
N TYR A 852 22.35 -17.97 -0.77
CA TYR A 852 22.83 -18.33 -2.12
C TYR A 852 21.92 -17.82 -3.28
N PRO A 853 21.99 -16.54 -3.67
CA PRO A 853 22.85 -15.49 -3.14
C PRO A 853 22.35 -14.90 -1.81
N ALA A 854 23.30 -14.47 -0.99
CA ALA A 854 23.04 -13.78 0.27
C ALA A 854 22.50 -12.36 0.03
N CYS A 855 21.19 -12.18 -0.01
CA CYS A 855 20.59 -10.86 -0.32
C CYS A 855 20.33 -9.98 0.92
N THR A 856 20.27 -10.60 2.11
CA THR A 856 20.15 -9.92 3.41
C THR A 856 21.01 -10.61 4.47
N PRO A 857 22.36 -10.53 4.38
CA PRO A 857 23.25 -11.33 5.24
C PRO A 857 23.10 -11.02 6.73
N ARG A 858 23.00 -9.73 7.10
CA ARG A 858 22.87 -9.25 8.49
C ARG A 858 23.90 -9.90 9.45
N THR A 859 25.11 -10.11 8.94
CA THR A 859 26.24 -10.67 9.70
C THR A 859 26.81 -9.61 10.64
N GLY A 860 26.89 -9.90 11.94
CA GLY A 860 27.31 -8.92 12.93
C GLY A 860 26.35 -8.87 14.10
N TYR A 861 25.85 -7.69 14.46
CA TYR A 861 24.95 -7.50 15.59
C TYR A 861 23.58 -6.98 15.12
N PRO A 862 22.63 -7.87 14.72
CA PRO A 862 21.25 -7.49 14.37
C PRO A 862 20.50 -6.94 15.59
N VAL A 863 19.72 -5.88 15.41
CA VAL A 863 19.10 -5.13 16.51
C VAL A 863 18.08 -5.94 17.32
N GLU A 864 17.27 -6.77 16.67
CA GLU A 864 16.24 -7.57 17.33
C GLU A 864 16.85 -8.70 18.16
N ILE A 865 17.98 -9.27 17.73
CA ILE A 865 18.74 -10.25 18.51
C ILE A 865 19.18 -9.61 19.83
N GLN A 866 19.66 -8.35 19.80
CA GLN A 866 20.11 -7.66 21.01
C GLN A 866 18.93 -7.36 21.95
N ALA A 867 17.79 -6.93 21.40
CA ALA A 867 16.60 -6.64 22.19
C ALA A 867 16.02 -7.90 22.85
N LEU A 868 15.93 -9.00 22.08
CA LEU A 868 15.52 -10.31 22.59
C LEU A 868 16.52 -10.87 23.61
N TRP A 869 17.82 -10.65 23.39
CA TRP A 869 18.88 -11.07 24.31
C TRP A 869 18.76 -10.40 25.68
N VAL A 870 18.50 -9.09 25.74
CA VAL A 870 18.20 -8.40 27.00
C VAL A 870 16.99 -9.04 27.69
N SER A 871 15.91 -9.30 26.95
CA SER A 871 14.70 -9.92 27.50
C SER A 871 14.97 -11.33 28.06
N ALA A 872 15.85 -12.09 27.42
CA ALA A 872 16.27 -13.42 27.82
C ALA A 872 17.14 -13.40 29.09
N LEU A 873 18.14 -12.51 29.15
CA LEU A 873 19.02 -12.33 30.30
C LEU A 873 18.24 -11.96 31.56
N GLU A 874 17.30 -11.01 31.45
CA GLU A 874 16.41 -10.65 32.56
C GLU A 874 15.59 -11.84 33.06
N PHE A 875 15.09 -12.66 32.14
CA PHE A 875 14.26 -13.79 32.48
C PHE A 875 15.02 -14.89 33.23
N VAL A 876 16.28 -15.14 32.87
CA VAL A 876 17.12 -16.13 33.55
C VAL A 876 17.85 -15.59 34.79
N GLY A 877 17.79 -14.28 35.04
CA GLY A 877 18.34 -13.63 36.23
C GLY A 877 19.71 -12.96 36.06
N GLU A 878 20.21 -12.82 34.83
CA GLU A 878 21.49 -12.20 34.49
C GLU A 878 21.38 -10.67 34.34
N THR A 879 20.87 -10.00 35.39
CA THR A 879 20.47 -8.58 35.34
C THR A 879 21.63 -7.61 35.09
N ALA A 880 22.81 -7.88 35.65
CA ALA A 880 23.99 -7.02 35.46
C ALA A 880 24.46 -7.03 34.00
N LEU A 881 24.41 -8.20 33.34
CA LEU A 881 24.73 -8.32 31.93
C LEU A 881 23.64 -7.66 31.07
N ALA A 882 22.36 -7.82 31.42
CA ALA A 882 21.27 -7.14 30.71
C ALA A 882 21.44 -5.61 30.70
N GLU A 883 21.80 -5.00 31.83
CA GLU A 883 22.07 -3.55 31.91
C GLU A 883 23.29 -3.12 31.08
N LYS A 884 24.34 -3.96 31.06
CA LYS A 884 25.50 -3.73 30.18
C LYS A 884 25.10 -3.73 28.71
N VAL A 885 24.29 -4.70 28.28
CA VAL A 885 23.77 -4.80 26.91
C VAL A 885 22.90 -3.58 26.58
N ARG A 886 22.01 -3.15 27.49
CA ARG A 886 21.21 -1.92 27.32
C ARG A 886 22.10 -0.67 27.12
N ALA A 887 23.19 -0.55 27.87
CA ALA A 887 24.14 0.54 27.70
C ALA A 887 24.85 0.48 26.34
N SER A 888 25.25 -0.71 25.88
CA SER A 888 25.84 -0.93 24.55
C SER A 888 24.86 -0.60 23.42
N ILE A 889 23.58 -0.98 23.54
CA ILE A 889 22.54 -0.62 22.57
C ILE A 889 22.44 0.91 22.45
N ARG A 890 22.36 1.63 23.57
CA ARG A 890 22.32 3.11 23.56
C ARG A 890 23.55 3.74 22.93
N LYS A 891 24.72 3.11 23.10
CA LYS A 891 25.99 3.60 22.57
C LYS A 891 26.14 3.36 21.06
N TYR A 892 25.79 2.18 20.58
CA TYR A 892 26.14 1.75 19.22
C TYR A 892 24.97 1.78 18.23
N PHE A 893 23.72 1.62 18.68
CA PHE A 893 22.56 1.49 17.76
C PHE A 893 21.74 2.77 17.59
N LEU A 894 21.79 3.71 18.52
CA LEU A 894 21.00 4.94 18.43
C LEU A 894 21.69 5.96 17.53
N ARG A 895 20.92 6.59 16.64
CA ARG A 895 21.41 7.61 15.72
C ARG A 895 21.53 8.97 16.43
N PRO A 896 22.56 9.79 16.16
CA PRO A 896 22.68 11.13 16.73
C PRO A 896 21.48 12.04 16.47
N GLU A 897 20.86 11.90 15.30
CA GLU A 897 19.68 12.64 14.84
C GLU A 897 18.33 12.05 15.32
N GLY A 898 18.36 10.93 16.06
CA GLY A 898 17.18 10.17 16.50
C GLY A 898 16.88 8.96 15.60
N GLY A 899 16.30 7.92 16.20
CA GLY A 899 16.08 6.63 15.52
C GLY A 899 17.21 5.62 15.78
N SER A 900 17.27 4.56 14.98
CA SER A 900 18.21 3.45 15.18
C SER A 900 18.76 2.85 13.89
N TRP A 901 19.93 2.23 13.98
CA TRP A 901 20.50 1.35 12.96
C TRP A 901 19.91 -0.06 13.07
N ASP A 902 19.65 -0.74 11.94
CA ASP A 902 19.10 -2.10 11.94
C ASP A 902 20.12 -3.17 12.37
N CYS A 903 21.37 -3.03 11.92
CA CYS A 903 22.43 -3.99 12.17
C CYS A 903 23.76 -3.24 12.28
N LEU A 904 24.63 -3.71 13.18
CA LEU A 904 26.04 -3.35 13.15
C LEU A 904 26.77 -4.46 12.39
N ALA A 905 27.10 -4.21 11.12
CA ALA A 905 27.79 -5.16 10.27
C ALA A 905 29.21 -5.40 10.80
N ALA A 906 29.52 -6.67 11.06
CA ALA A 906 30.81 -7.09 11.58
C ALA A 906 31.18 -8.48 11.05
N PRO A 907 32.30 -8.64 10.33
CA PRO A 907 32.87 -9.93 10.01
C PRO A 907 33.08 -10.80 11.26
N HIS A 908 33.18 -12.11 11.05
CA HIS A 908 33.51 -13.04 12.11
C HIS A 908 34.85 -12.66 12.76
N GLY A 909 34.86 -12.53 14.09
CA GLY A 909 36.04 -12.16 14.86
C GLY A 909 36.02 -10.71 15.38
N GLU A 910 35.35 -9.79 14.71
CA GLU A 910 35.32 -8.37 15.09
C GLU A 910 34.38 -8.09 16.27
N SER A 911 34.71 -7.06 17.06
CA SER A 911 33.89 -6.61 18.19
C SER A 911 32.84 -5.57 17.76
N ALA A 912 31.84 -5.33 18.61
CA ALA A 912 30.82 -4.31 18.34
C ALA A 912 31.39 -2.89 18.23
N ALA A 913 32.56 -2.63 18.84
CA ALA A 913 33.23 -1.33 18.74
C ALA A 913 33.91 -1.10 17.38
N GLN A 914 34.18 -2.18 16.64
CA GLN A 914 34.77 -2.16 15.29
C GLN A 914 33.71 -2.25 14.18
N ALA A 915 32.50 -2.66 14.55
CA ALA A 915 31.40 -2.87 13.62
C ALA A 915 30.94 -1.57 12.93
N VAL A 916 30.44 -1.71 11.71
CA VAL A 916 29.94 -0.60 10.89
C VAL A 916 28.41 -0.59 10.93
N PRO A 917 27.76 0.49 11.38
CA PRO A 917 26.30 0.58 11.32
C PRO A 917 25.78 0.57 9.88
N GLU A 918 24.81 -0.29 9.58
CA GLU A 918 24.16 -0.35 8.26
C GLU A 918 23.09 0.73 8.13
N ASP A 919 23.19 1.58 7.10
CA ASP A 919 22.16 2.58 6.77
C ASP A 919 20.98 1.95 6.01
N THR A 920 20.28 1.06 6.70
CA THR A 920 19.00 0.49 6.24
C THR A 920 17.90 0.84 7.23
N VAL A 921 16.72 1.19 6.71
CA VAL A 921 15.51 1.36 7.51
C VAL A 921 14.66 0.12 7.34
N ARG A 922 14.51 -0.63 8.43
CA ARG A 922 13.85 -1.94 8.48
C ARG A 922 12.94 -2.03 9.71
N PRO A 923 11.91 -2.88 9.72
CA PRO A 923 10.97 -2.95 10.83
C PRO A 923 11.60 -3.51 12.12
N ASN A 924 12.78 -4.13 12.07
CA ASN A 924 13.41 -4.77 13.24
C ASN A 924 13.76 -3.78 14.36
N ILE A 925 14.00 -2.51 14.03
CA ILE A 925 14.28 -1.46 15.03
C ILE A 925 13.14 -1.30 16.04
N LEU A 926 11.91 -1.70 15.69
CA LEU A 926 10.74 -1.64 16.56
C LEU A 926 10.88 -2.54 17.79
N PHE A 927 11.68 -3.62 17.72
CA PHE A 927 11.94 -4.48 18.88
C PHE A 927 12.60 -3.75 20.04
N LEU A 928 13.37 -2.68 19.78
CA LEU A 928 13.93 -1.84 20.84
C LEU A 928 12.84 -1.16 21.67
N VAL A 929 11.73 -0.81 21.03
CA VAL A 929 10.61 -0.13 21.69
C VAL A 929 9.67 -1.15 22.33
N THR A 930 9.24 -2.17 21.58
CA THR A 930 8.24 -3.15 22.05
C THR A 930 8.76 -4.00 23.20
N LEU A 931 10.06 -4.29 23.26
CA LEU A 931 10.69 -4.99 24.39
C LEU A 931 11.16 -4.05 25.51
N GLY A 932 10.82 -2.76 25.46
CA GLY A 932 11.12 -1.81 26.52
C GLY A 932 12.61 -1.49 26.69
N ILE A 933 13.40 -1.57 25.63
CA ILE A 933 14.82 -1.21 25.65
C ILE A 933 15.00 0.31 25.65
N VAL A 934 14.25 0.98 24.78
CA VAL A 934 14.21 2.44 24.64
C VAL A 934 12.77 2.92 24.46
N LYS A 935 12.53 4.20 24.75
CA LYS A 935 11.24 4.87 24.50
C LYS A 935 11.44 6.09 23.62
N ASP A 936 12.02 5.87 22.44
CA ASP A 936 12.31 6.93 21.46
C ASP A 936 11.23 6.97 20.36
N PRO A 937 10.37 8.00 20.32
CA PRO A 937 9.40 8.19 19.24
C PRO A 937 10.03 8.26 17.84
N ALA A 938 11.29 8.68 17.72
CA ALA A 938 11.96 8.79 16.43
C ALA A 938 12.14 7.43 15.74
N ILE A 939 12.32 6.34 16.49
CA ILE A 939 12.37 4.97 15.95
C ILE A 939 11.04 4.60 15.28
N VAL A 940 9.91 4.95 15.91
CA VAL A 940 8.58 4.68 15.36
C VAL A 940 8.35 5.54 14.11
N ARG A 941 8.75 6.82 14.13
CA ARG A 941 8.66 7.72 12.96
C ARG A 941 9.56 7.27 11.81
N GLN A 942 10.71 6.67 12.10
CA GLN A 942 11.59 6.10 11.09
C GLN A 942 10.94 4.90 10.39
N ALA A 943 10.22 4.04 11.13
CA ALA A 943 9.50 2.90 10.57
C ALA A 943 8.18 3.26 9.86
N GLU A 944 7.64 4.47 10.05
CA GLU A 944 6.36 4.91 9.49
C GLU A 944 6.31 4.82 7.96
N GLU A 945 7.43 5.04 7.25
CA GLU A 945 7.51 4.94 5.78
C GLU A 945 7.41 3.50 5.24
N LEU A 946 7.54 2.50 6.12
CA LEU A 946 7.40 1.09 5.78
C LEU A 946 5.94 0.62 5.84
N LEU A 947 5.09 1.33 6.57
CA LEU A 947 3.71 0.92 6.87
C LEU A 947 2.83 0.88 5.61
N VAL A 948 2.11 -0.23 5.42
CA VAL A 948 1.06 -0.39 4.42
C VAL A 948 -0.15 -1.11 5.07
N PRO A 949 -1.33 -1.19 4.42
CA PRO A 949 -2.45 -1.92 4.98
C PRO A 949 -2.09 -3.38 5.30
N GLY A 950 -2.22 -3.76 6.57
CA GLY A 950 -1.95 -5.13 7.04
C GLY A 950 -0.49 -5.58 7.02
N GLY A 951 0.48 -4.69 6.80
CA GLY A 951 1.88 -5.08 6.64
C GLY A 951 2.90 -3.95 6.78
N VAL A 952 4.18 -4.30 6.82
CA VAL A 952 5.31 -3.36 6.74
C VAL A 952 6.32 -3.82 5.70
N ARG A 953 6.83 -2.90 4.88
CA ARG A 953 7.94 -3.17 3.96
C ARG A 953 9.19 -3.57 4.74
N SER A 954 9.93 -4.54 4.23
CA SER A 954 11.16 -5.01 4.87
C SER A 954 12.36 -4.05 4.70
N LEU A 955 12.27 -3.09 3.77
CA LEU A 955 13.26 -2.06 3.47
C LEU A 955 12.58 -0.80 2.92
N ASN A 956 13.13 0.37 3.21
CA ASN A 956 12.64 1.63 2.68
C ASN A 956 12.93 1.80 1.17
N ALA A 957 12.04 2.50 0.48
CA ALA A 957 12.01 2.52 -0.97
C ALA A 957 13.17 3.29 -1.63
N GLU A 958 13.75 4.26 -0.93
CA GLU A 958 14.90 5.04 -1.43
C GLU A 958 16.22 4.26 -1.40
N ASN A 959 16.29 3.14 -0.67
CA ASN A 959 17.50 2.34 -0.62
C ASN A 959 17.78 1.68 -1.99
N PRO A 960 19.03 1.71 -2.51
CA PRO A 960 19.36 1.10 -3.80
C PRO A 960 19.08 -0.40 -3.91
N LEU A 961 19.02 -1.11 -2.78
CA LEU A 961 18.69 -2.54 -2.73
C LEU A 961 17.18 -2.80 -2.82
N TYR A 962 16.35 -1.75 -2.78
CA TYR A 962 14.90 -1.89 -2.79
C TYR A 962 14.38 -2.57 -4.06
N LYS A 963 13.57 -3.62 -3.88
CA LYS A 963 12.83 -4.35 -4.90
C LYS A 963 11.37 -4.47 -4.45
N GLY A 964 10.50 -3.65 -5.04
CA GLY A 964 9.09 -3.55 -4.67
C GLY A 964 8.18 -4.63 -5.25
N ILE A 965 8.67 -5.51 -6.13
CA ILE A 965 7.86 -6.56 -6.77
C ILE A 965 8.53 -7.92 -6.52
N TYR A 966 7.76 -8.88 -6.00
CA TYR A 966 8.18 -10.26 -5.77
C TYR A 966 7.57 -11.17 -6.84
N ALA A 967 8.29 -11.33 -7.95
CA ALA A 967 7.92 -12.17 -9.09
C ALA A 967 9.17 -12.61 -9.87
N GLY A 968 9.00 -13.53 -10.81
CA GLY A 968 10.07 -14.00 -11.69
C GLY A 968 10.99 -15.04 -11.04
N ASP A 969 12.15 -15.22 -11.66
CA ASP A 969 13.16 -16.21 -11.29
C ASP A 969 13.59 -16.12 -9.81
N GLU A 970 13.91 -17.28 -9.22
CA GLU A 970 14.22 -17.40 -7.80
C GLU A 970 15.45 -16.58 -7.40
N ASP A 971 16.57 -16.83 -8.05
CA ASP A 971 17.88 -16.34 -7.61
C ASP A 971 18.13 -14.89 -8.02
N THR A 972 17.58 -14.47 -9.15
CA THR A 972 17.86 -13.14 -9.72
C THR A 972 16.79 -12.10 -9.42
N GLN A 973 15.57 -12.51 -9.02
CA GLN A 973 14.46 -11.59 -8.77
C GLN A 973 13.81 -11.79 -7.40
N ARG A 974 13.34 -13.00 -7.09
CA ARG A 974 12.60 -13.27 -5.84
C ARG A 974 13.47 -13.19 -4.59
N LYS A 975 14.61 -13.89 -4.52
CA LYS A 975 15.55 -13.82 -3.39
C LYS A 975 16.03 -12.38 -3.11
N PRO A 976 16.46 -11.61 -4.13
CA PRO A 976 16.78 -10.19 -3.93
C PRO A 976 15.64 -9.37 -3.34
N ALA A 977 14.38 -9.65 -3.70
CA ALA A 977 13.22 -8.91 -3.23
C ALA A 977 12.70 -9.33 -1.85
N TYR A 978 12.81 -10.62 -1.51
CA TYR A 978 12.14 -11.26 -0.37
C TYR A 978 12.24 -10.48 0.94
N HIS A 979 13.42 -9.95 1.26
CA HIS A 979 13.64 -9.06 2.42
C HIS A 979 14.18 -7.69 2.06
N ASN A 980 14.19 -7.26 0.79
CA ASN A 980 14.61 -5.91 0.40
C ASN A 980 13.49 -5.12 -0.28
N GLY A 981 12.26 -5.17 0.23
CA GLY A 981 11.21 -4.24 -0.20
C GLY A 981 9.81 -4.83 -0.14
N THR A 982 9.70 -6.16 -0.23
CA THR A 982 8.50 -6.93 0.02
C THR A 982 7.86 -6.56 1.36
N VAL A 983 6.53 -6.53 1.39
CA VAL A 983 5.73 -6.31 2.60
C VAL A 983 5.62 -7.60 3.38
N TRP A 984 5.85 -7.54 4.69
CA TRP A 984 5.71 -8.64 5.63
C TRP A 984 4.57 -8.36 6.61
N ALA A 985 3.73 -9.37 6.84
CA ALA A 985 2.55 -9.25 7.70
C ALA A 985 2.84 -9.50 9.19
N TRP A 986 3.78 -10.40 9.53
CA TRP A 986 4.05 -10.74 10.93
C TRP A 986 4.73 -9.63 11.78
N PRO A 987 5.64 -8.77 11.27
CA PRO A 987 6.26 -7.72 12.08
C PRO A 987 5.43 -6.44 12.12
N PHE A 988 4.38 -6.34 11.29
CA PHE A 988 3.49 -5.18 11.24
C PHE A 988 2.84 -4.81 12.59
N PRO A 989 2.34 -5.77 13.40
CA PRO A 989 1.76 -5.46 14.70
C PRO A 989 2.72 -4.76 15.68
N LEU A 990 4.04 -4.94 15.52
CA LEU A 990 5.05 -4.26 16.33
C LEU A 990 4.97 -2.73 16.19
N TYR A 991 4.57 -2.23 15.02
CA TYR A 991 4.41 -0.80 14.79
C TYR A 991 3.28 -0.21 15.65
N ALA A 992 2.14 -0.90 15.70
CA ALA A 992 1.00 -0.50 16.52
C ALA A 992 1.33 -0.55 18.03
N GLU A 993 2.04 -1.59 18.46
CA GLU A 993 2.54 -1.72 19.82
C GLU A 993 3.50 -0.58 20.19
N ALA A 994 4.46 -0.27 19.31
CA ALA A 994 5.45 0.78 19.52
C ALA A 994 4.83 2.20 19.54
N LEU A 995 3.81 2.47 18.72
CA LEU A 995 3.05 3.72 18.76
C LEU A 995 2.45 3.99 20.14
N VAL A 996 1.84 2.98 20.75
CA VAL A 996 1.25 3.09 22.10
C VAL A 996 2.36 3.21 23.15
N ALA A 997 3.42 2.40 23.05
CA ALA A 997 4.52 2.41 24.01
C ALA A 997 5.28 3.76 24.08
N THR A 998 5.30 4.51 22.97
CA THR A 998 5.92 5.84 22.88
C THR A 998 4.95 7.00 23.09
N GLY A 999 3.65 6.72 23.23
CA GLY A 999 2.61 7.74 23.40
C GLY A 999 2.26 8.51 22.12
N LEU A 1000 2.64 7.99 20.95
CA LEU A 1000 2.34 8.59 19.65
C LEU A 1000 0.91 8.32 19.16
N ALA A 1001 0.26 7.28 19.69
CA ALA A 1001 -1.14 6.98 19.38
C ALA A 1001 -1.86 6.40 20.60
N THR A 1002 -3.19 6.53 20.61
CA THR A 1002 -4.03 5.82 21.58
C THR A 1002 -4.14 4.34 21.25
N ARG A 1003 -4.57 3.51 22.21
CA ARG A 1003 -4.86 2.08 21.97
C ARG A 1003 -5.89 1.88 20.86
N ASP A 1004 -6.93 2.72 20.80
CA ASP A 1004 -7.98 2.62 19.78
C ASP A 1004 -7.44 2.95 18.39
N GLN A 1005 -6.62 4.00 18.27
CA GLN A 1005 -5.95 4.33 17.01
C GLN A 1005 -5.00 3.21 16.56
N ALA A 1006 -4.23 2.63 17.48
CA ALA A 1006 -3.36 1.51 17.17
C ALA A 1006 -4.14 0.26 16.74
N ARG A 1007 -5.28 -0.05 17.39
CA ARG A 1007 -6.17 -1.14 16.95
C ARG A 1007 -6.82 -0.84 15.60
N GLN A 1008 -7.14 0.41 15.31
CA GLN A 1008 -7.62 0.81 13.98
C GLN A 1008 -6.54 0.62 12.91
N ILE A 1009 -5.27 0.90 13.19
CA ILE A 1009 -4.16 0.56 12.29
C ILE A 1009 -4.12 -0.96 12.06
N LEU A 1010 -4.16 -1.77 13.12
CA LEU A 1010 -4.20 -3.24 13.00
C LEU A 1010 -5.38 -3.72 12.16
N ALA A 1011 -6.54 -3.06 12.28
CA ALA A 1011 -7.73 -3.37 11.51
C ALA A 1011 -7.55 -3.16 9.99
N SER A 1012 -6.50 -2.47 9.53
CA SER A 1012 -6.17 -2.43 8.10
C SER A 1012 -5.84 -3.81 7.51
N ALA A 1013 -5.53 -4.80 8.35
CA ALA A 1013 -5.33 -6.19 7.93
C ALA A 1013 -6.58 -6.86 7.35
N VAL A 1014 -7.77 -6.24 7.44
CA VAL A 1014 -8.95 -6.73 6.70
C VAL A 1014 -8.72 -6.80 5.19
N GLU A 1015 -7.85 -5.95 4.63
CA GLU A 1015 -7.42 -6.02 3.22
C GLU A 1015 -6.73 -7.34 2.89
N ASN A 1016 -6.03 -7.93 3.86
CA ASN A 1016 -5.37 -9.21 3.70
C ASN A 1016 -6.34 -10.37 4.02
N LEU A 1017 -7.03 -10.32 5.17
CA LEU A 1017 -7.95 -11.37 5.63
C LEU A 1017 -9.15 -11.64 4.69
N ASN A 1018 -9.54 -10.66 3.89
CA ASN A 1018 -10.65 -10.75 2.94
C ASN A 1018 -10.20 -10.89 1.48
N ALA A 1019 -8.91 -11.09 1.23
CA ALA A 1019 -8.33 -11.27 -0.11
C ALA A 1019 -7.35 -12.44 -0.17
N GLY A 1020 -7.11 -12.99 -1.36
CA GLY A 1020 -6.16 -14.09 -1.59
C GLY A 1020 -6.57 -15.43 -1.00
N CYS A 1021 -6.47 -15.59 0.32
CA CYS A 1021 -7.00 -16.71 1.10
C CYS A 1021 -7.99 -16.23 2.15
N LEU A 1022 -9.26 -16.56 1.96
CA LEU A 1022 -10.34 -16.09 2.81
C LEU A 1022 -10.09 -16.46 4.28
N CYS A 1023 -10.24 -15.49 5.19
CA CYS A 1023 -10.03 -15.59 6.64
C CYS A 1023 -8.58 -15.70 7.13
N HIS A 1024 -7.57 -15.63 6.25
CA HIS A 1024 -6.17 -15.82 6.63
C HIS A 1024 -5.28 -14.68 6.17
N MET A 1025 -4.15 -14.49 6.86
CA MET A 1025 -3.09 -13.56 6.46
C MET A 1025 -2.11 -14.28 5.54
N SER A 1026 -1.73 -13.64 4.43
CA SER A 1026 -0.58 -14.05 3.63
C SER A 1026 0.73 -13.84 4.37
N GLU A 1027 1.77 -14.54 3.94
CA GLU A 1027 3.13 -14.37 4.44
C GLU A 1027 3.72 -13.01 4.04
N ILE A 1028 3.64 -12.72 2.75
CA ILE A 1028 4.19 -11.51 2.14
C ILE A 1028 3.25 -10.91 1.10
N ALA A 1029 3.55 -9.69 0.69
CA ALA A 1029 2.93 -9.01 -0.44
C ALA A 1029 3.96 -8.12 -1.17
N ASP A 1030 3.63 -7.70 -2.40
CA ASP A 1030 4.48 -6.77 -3.14
C ASP A 1030 4.74 -5.48 -2.33
N GLY A 1031 5.99 -5.04 -2.35
CA GLY A 1031 6.44 -3.78 -1.77
C GLY A 1031 5.70 -2.58 -2.34
N ASP A 1032 5.55 -2.51 -3.66
CA ASP A 1032 4.89 -1.42 -4.37
C ASP A 1032 3.36 -1.61 -4.41
N ALA A 1033 2.61 -0.51 -4.34
CA ALA A 1033 1.16 -0.51 -4.47
C ALA A 1033 0.77 -1.14 -5.83
N PRO A 1034 -0.25 -2.01 -5.89
CA PRO A 1034 -1.30 -2.22 -4.89
C PRO A 1034 -1.05 -3.34 -3.86
N HIS A 1035 0.21 -3.75 -3.64
CA HIS A 1035 0.57 -4.75 -2.61
C HIS A 1035 -0.11 -6.11 -2.82
N ALA A 1036 0.00 -6.68 -4.03
CA ALA A 1036 -0.57 -7.99 -4.32
C ALA A 1036 0.03 -9.06 -3.38
N GLN A 1037 -0.81 -9.90 -2.77
CA GLN A 1037 -0.34 -10.97 -1.89
C GLN A 1037 0.54 -11.98 -2.64
N LYS A 1038 1.61 -12.43 -1.98
CA LYS A 1038 2.63 -13.36 -2.49
C LYS A 1038 2.98 -14.37 -1.41
N GLY A 1039 3.96 -15.22 -1.72
CA GLY A 1039 4.43 -16.23 -0.78
C GLY A 1039 3.32 -17.17 -0.36
N CYS A 1040 3.43 -17.68 0.86
CA CYS A 1040 2.46 -18.57 1.45
C CYS A 1040 1.11 -17.85 1.67
N THR A 1041 0.01 -18.51 1.28
CA THR A 1041 -1.30 -17.85 1.20
C THR A 1041 -1.99 -17.74 2.55
N ALA A 1042 -1.68 -18.65 3.47
CA ALA A 1042 -2.18 -18.66 4.84
C ALA A 1042 -0.99 -18.96 5.75
N GLN A 1043 -0.53 -17.95 6.48
CA GLN A 1043 0.72 -18.01 7.21
C GLN A 1043 0.51 -17.83 8.72
N ALA A 1044 1.07 -18.75 9.50
CA ALA A 1044 0.79 -18.93 10.92
C ALA A 1044 1.18 -17.70 11.74
N TRP A 1045 2.46 -17.29 11.68
CA TRP A 1045 3.00 -16.17 12.46
C TRP A 1045 2.31 -14.81 12.20
N SER A 1046 1.71 -14.64 11.01
CA SER A 1046 1.07 -13.39 10.60
C SER A 1046 -0.29 -13.26 11.26
N VAL A 1047 -1.05 -14.35 11.35
CA VAL A 1047 -2.32 -14.39 12.09
C VAL A 1047 -2.08 -14.30 13.60
N SER A 1048 -1.05 -14.99 14.12
CA SER A 1048 -0.79 -15.06 15.55
C SER A 1048 -0.32 -13.73 16.15
N GLU A 1049 0.63 -13.05 15.53
CA GLU A 1049 1.15 -11.77 16.03
C GLU A 1049 0.09 -10.68 15.93
N LEU A 1050 -0.73 -10.70 14.88
CA LEU A 1050 -1.87 -9.80 14.75
C LEU A 1050 -2.86 -10.01 15.90
N LEU A 1051 -3.20 -11.26 16.23
CA LEU A 1051 -4.08 -11.57 17.36
C LEU A 1051 -3.44 -11.18 18.70
N ARG A 1052 -2.15 -11.49 18.91
CA ARG A 1052 -1.42 -11.18 20.14
C ARG A 1052 -1.53 -9.70 20.49
N VAL A 1053 -1.09 -8.84 19.57
CA VAL A 1053 -1.09 -7.38 19.80
C VAL A 1053 -2.52 -6.85 19.88
N TRP A 1054 -3.46 -7.39 19.08
CA TRP A 1054 -4.87 -6.99 19.19
C TRP A 1054 -5.44 -7.22 20.59
N LEU A 1055 -5.13 -8.36 21.22
CA LEU A 1055 -5.56 -8.68 22.58
C LEU A 1055 -4.84 -7.82 23.63
N GLU A 1056 -3.54 -7.54 23.45
CA GLU A 1056 -2.77 -6.68 24.37
C GLU A 1056 -3.23 -5.22 24.36
N LEU A 1057 -3.69 -4.72 23.20
CA LEU A 1057 -4.21 -3.36 23.05
C LEU A 1057 -5.70 -3.25 23.38
N ALA A 1058 -6.38 -4.35 23.72
CA ALA A 1058 -7.78 -4.31 24.10
C ALA A 1058 -7.99 -3.48 25.39
N PRO A 1059 -9.10 -2.74 25.52
CA PRO A 1059 -9.41 -1.99 26.73
C PRO A 1059 -9.65 -2.94 27.92
N GLU A 1060 -9.16 -2.57 29.11
CA GLU A 1060 -9.26 -3.37 30.34
C GLU A 1060 -10.71 -3.55 30.84
N SER A 1061 -11.66 -2.77 30.34
CA SER A 1061 -13.10 -2.93 30.59
C SER A 1061 -13.93 -2.35 29.44
N VAL A 1062 -15.09 -2.95 29.14
CA VAL A 1062 -16.08 -2.42 28.19
C VAL A 1062 -17.24 -1.86 29.01
N GLN A 1063 -17.58 -0.59 28.81
CA GLN A 1063 -18.82 -0.02 29.35
C GLN A 1063 -20.00 -0.56 28.55
N GLY A 1064 -20.93 -1.23 29.23
CA GLY A 1064 -22.20 -1.62 28.63
C GLY A 1064 -23.06 -0.40 28.25
N PRO A 1065 -24.04 -0.55 27.36
CA PRO A 1065 -24.97 0.53 26.98
C PRO A 1065 -25.80 1.09 28.14
N ASP A 1066 -25.79 0.44 29.30
CA ASP A 1066 -26.42 0.85 30.56
C ASP A 1066 -25.46 1.54 31.56
N GLY A 1067 -24.20 1.75 31.18
CA GLY A 1067 -23.18 2.33 32.05
C GLY A 1067 -22.57 1.35 33.07
N SER A 1068 -22.91 0.05 33.01
CA SER A 1068 -22.26 -0.96 33.84
C SER A 1068 -20.84 -1.28 33.33
N ARG A 1069 -19.87 -1.35 34.25
CA ARG A 1069 -18.50 -1.81 33.94
C ARG A 1069 -18.51 -3.33 33.87
N LEU A 1070 -18.49 -3.89 32.66
CA LEU A 1070 -18.23 -5.30 32.47
C LEU A 1070 -16.71 -5.50 32.41
N THR A 1071 -16.16 -6.18 33.41
CA THR A 1071 -14.85 -6.82 33.26
C THR A 1071 -14.97 -7.86 32.15
N VAL A 1072 -14.17 -7.70 31.09
CA VAL A 1072 -14.07 -8.70 30.04
C VAL A 1072 -13.42 -9.93 30.64
N ASP A 1073 -14.21 -10.87 31.14
CA ASP A 1073 -13.69 -12.18 31.51
C ASP A 1073 -13.36 -12.92 30.21
N SER A 1074 -12.08 -12.86 29.83
CA SER A 1074 -11.49 -13.59 28.70
C SER A 1074 -11.71 -15.11 28.73
N ARG A 1075 -12.35 -15.66 29.77
CA ARG A 1075 -12.73 -17.08 29.90
C ARG A 1075 -14.02 -17.47 29.19
N ALA A 1076 -14.87 -16.53 28.78
CA ALA A 1076 -16.20 -16.84 28.20
C ALA A 1076 -16.19 -17.33 26.73
N CYS A 1077 -15.02 -17.43 26.11
CA CYS A 1077 -14.84 -17.98 24.75
C CYS A 1077 -13.62 -18.91 24.72
N GLN A 1078 -13.64 -19.95 25.55
CA GLN A 1078 -12.78 -21.09 25.27
C GLN A 1078 -13.31 -21.77 23.99
N PRO A 1079 -12.45 -22.08 23.00
CA PRO A 1079 -12.81 -23.07 22.00
C PRO A 1079 -13.18 -24.35 22.75
N GLU A 1080 -14.26 -25.03 22.33
CA GLU A 1080 -14.46 -26.40 22.79
C GLU A 1080 -13.18 -27.19 22.54
N PRO A 1081 -12.73 -28.03 23.51
CA PRO A 1081 -11.52 -28.80 23.34
C PRO A 1081 -11.60 -29.58 22.02
N ALA A 1082 -10.64 -29.35 21.14
CA ALA A 1082 -10.41 -30.22 20.00
C ALA A 1082 -10.09 -31.61 20.55
N ILE A 1083 -10.97 -32.58 20.28
CA ILE A 1083 -10.81 -34.00 20.64
C ILE A 1083 -9.91 -34.68 19.62
#